data_AF-A0A7I8F3A0-F1
#
_entry.id   AF-A0A7I8F3A0-F1
#
_cell.length_a   1.000
_cell.length_b   1.000
_cell.length_c   1.000
_cell.angle_alpha   90.00
_cell.angle_beta   90.00
_cell.angle_gamma   90.00
#
_symmetry.space_group_name_H-M   'P 1'
#
loop_
_entity.id
_entity.type
_entity.pdbx_description
1 polymer ?
#
loop_
_entity_poly.entity_id
_entity_poly.type
_entity_poly.pdbx_seq_one_letter_code
_entity_poly.pdbx_strand_id
1 'polypeptide(L)'
;MNMSQENSIKTVCCYAHEDRKLLDELKKQLASLERVALITLWADINIPPGMIWEQVFHARLDEAQIILLLVSKSFIASDYCYHKEMQRALGRHQRGEAWVIPIILAPVEWQITPLGALQVLPEEAKPITTWRNRDEAFVNVVKGISQIAREILREETVRHPALLPSSPSSQATTSSPTPPSPHLPNPAALRKGLQSSSGKLSRRTLLNVLKYGAGAGAGFALLALLGDRAIGYFSHKWTPQVSGASQPLLGIACSGTQFVAVGDTILTSLDGRTWKPQNSRPSYDLNGIACSGTQFVAVGWDGAILTSPDGRTWRPRNSGTSYALNDIAWSGSQFVAVGGNGTILTSSDGITWRPQNSGTSQPLFGIAWSGTRFVAVGWDGAILTSPDGHTWTAQTAGASHDLISIAWSGTQFVAIGGSAILTSPDGITWTTQNSGTSQYFNDIACSGRLLVAVGSNDTILTSSDGITWTAQISDTSHHLAGIAWSGTQFVAVGLDGAILTSSDGTTWKPQVSGASQPLLGIACSGTQFVAVGFDTILTSPDGSAWTTQTVGTLQTLFGIAFSGTQFVAVGGSAIEGNVILTSLGGITWTTQNSGTSHALLGIACSGSQFVAVGLDSAILTSPDGHTWTAQTAGASYDLNGVAWSGSQFVAIGGNGAILTSPDGRTWTAQASGTSQPLFGIAWSGSQFVTVGSNAILTSPDGRTWTAQTAGASYGLNGVAWSGSQFVAVGGNGTILTSPDGRTWTAQISDTSQPLAGIAWSGTQFVAVGYNGTILTSP
;
A
#
# COMPACT_ATOMS: atom_id res chain seq x y z
N MET A 1 -42.24 -12.78 -25.95
CA MET A 1 -40.99 -12.00 -26.01
C MET A 1 -39.85 -12.98 -25.81
N ASN A 2 -38.89 -13.02 -26.74
CA ASN A 2 -37.58 -13.60 -26.42
C ASN A 2 -36.76 -12.47 -25.80
N MET A 3 -36.19 -12.71 -24.62
CA MET A 3 -35.18 -11.80 -24.06
C MET A 3 -33.81 -12.20 -24.61
N SER A 4 -32.96 -11.22 -24.92
CA SER A 4 -31.54 -11.50 -25.21
C SER A 4 -30.83 -11.95 -23.94
N GLN A 5 -29.73 -12.68 -24.10
CA GLN A 5 -28.98 -13.26 -22.97
C GLN A 5 -28.42 -12.17 -22.02
N GLU A 6 -28.17 -10.98 -22.58
CA GLU A 6 -27.74 -9.75 -21.88
C GLU A 6 -28.78 -9.21 -20.87
N ASN A 7 -30.06 -9.56 -21.03
CA ASN A 7 -31.18 -9.08 -20.21
C ASN A 7 -31.68 -10.11 -19.18
N SER A 8 -30.82 -11.07 -18.80
CA SER A 8 -31.13 -12.13 -17.84
C SER A 8 -30.59 -11.82 -16.43
N ILE A 9 -31.35 -12.15 -15.38
CA ILE A 9 -30.98 -11.82 -14.00
C ILE A 9 -29.84 -12.73 -13.51
N LYS A 10 -28.67 -12.16 -13.25
CA LYS A 10 -27.48 -12.86 -12.75
C LYS A 10 -27.76 -13.44 -11.36
N THR A 11 -27.69 -14.77 -11.24
CA THR A 11 -28.10 -15.50 -10.03
C THR A 11 -26.97 -16.41 -9.56
N VAL A 12 -26.53 -16.29 -8.31
CA VAL A 12 -25.46 -17.13 -7.72
C VAL A 12 -25.98 -17.97 -6.55
N CYS A 13 -25.37 -19.14 -6.31
CA CYS A 13 -25.67 -20.00 -5.15
C CYS A 13 -24.47 -20.06 -4.19
N CYS A 14 -24.69 -19.70 -2.93
CA CYS A 14 -23.78 -19.96 -1.81
C CYS A 14 -24.23 -21.24 -1.11
N TYR A 15 -23.33 -22.20 -0.87
CA TYR A 15 -23.66 -23.52 -0.34
C TYR A 15 -22.46 -24.20 0.30
N ALA A 16 -22.68 -24.97 1.38
CA ALA A 16 -21.65 -25.84 1.92
C ALA A 16 -21.43 -27.06 1.01
N HIS A 17 -20.21 -27.57 0.93
CA HIS A 17 -19.84 -28.60 -0.04
C HIS A 17 -20.63 -29.92 0.15
N GLU A 18 -21.06 -30.19 1.39
CA GLU A 18 -21.90 -31.34 1.76
C GLU A 18 -23.29 -31.30 1.11
N ASP A 19 -23.84 -30.11 0.87
CA ASP A 19 -25.16 -29.89 0.27
C ASP A 19 -25.17 -30.01 -1.25
N ARG A 20 -24.01 -30.32 -1.86
CA ARG A 20 -23.82 -30.40 -3.32
C ARG A 20 -24.90 -31.20 -4.06
N LYS A 21 -25.38 -32.30 -3.47
CA LYS A 21 -26.45 -33.13 -4.06
C LYS A 21 -27.80 -32.39 -4.17
N LEU A 22 -28.13 -31.56 -3.18
CA LEU A 22 -29.35 -30.74 -3.18
C LEU A 22 -29.20 -29.53 -4.10
N LEU A 23 -27.99 -28.98 -4.24
CA LEU A 23 -27.70 -27.99 -5.30
C LEU A 23 -27.90 -28.59 -6.70
N ASP A 24 -27.36 -29.78 -6.98
CA ASP A 24 -27.52 -30.42 -8.30
C ASP A 24 -28.95 -30.94 -8.57
N GLU A 25 -29.81 -31.06 -7.56
CA GLU A 25 -31.26 -31.19 -7.73
C GLU A 25 -31.91 -29.84 -8.05
N LEU A 26 -31.64 -28.79 -7.25
CA LEU A 26 -32.15 -27.43 -7.47
C LEU A 26 -31.79 -26.88 -8.86
N LYS A 27 -30.55 -27.07 -9.33
CA LYS A 27 -30.09 -26.65 -10.66
C LYS A 27 -30.93 -27.24 -11.79
N LYS A 28 -31.34 -28.51 -11.71
CA LYS A 28 -32.18 -29.17 -12.72
C LYS A 28 -33.58 -28.55 -12.79
N GLN A 29 -34.09 -28.10 -11.65
CA GLN A 29 -35.39 -27.43 -11.53
C GLN A 29 -35.30 -25.96 -12.01
N LEU A 30 -34.22 -25.24 -11.67
CA LEU A 30 -33.92 -23.88 -12.15
C LEU A 30 -33.62 -23.78 -13.65
N ALA A 31 -33.16 -24.86 -14.30
CA ALA A 31 -32.93 -24.90 -15.75
C ALA A 31 -34.18 -24.55 -16.59
N SER A 32 -35.38 -24.63 -16.00
CA SER A 32 -36.62 -24.11 -16.60
C SER A 32 -36.63 -22.58 -16.77
N LEU A 33 -36.02 -21.83 -15.82
CA LEU A 33 -35.93 -20.37 -15.83
C LEU A 33 -34.77 -19.89 -16.72
N GLU A 34 -33.65 -20.61 -16.74
CA GLU A 34 -32.52 -20.32 -17.66
C GLU A 34 -32.91 -20.49 -19.12
N ARG A 35 -33.69 -21.54 -19.46
CA ARG A 35 -34.17 -21.78 -20.83
C ARG A 35 -35.11 -20.71 -21.38
N VAL A 36 -35.74 -19.92 -20.52
CA VAL A 36 -36.54 -18.74 -20.91
C VAL A 36 -35.79 -17.42 -20.70
N ALA A 37 -34.47 -17.49 -20.48
CA ALA A 37 -33.56 -16.36 -20.21
C ALA A 37 -33.98 -15.45 -19.04
N LEU A 38 -34.78 -15.95 -18.08
CA LEU A 38 -35.20 -15.16 -16.92
C LEU A 38 -34.06 -14.95 -15.93
N ILE A 39 -33.20 -15.97 -15.77
CA ILE A 39 -31.99 -15.93 -14.95
C ILE A 39 -30.80 -16.52 -15.73
N THR A 40 -29.59 -16.18 -15.31
CA THR A 40 -28.35 -16.91 -15.65
C THR A 40 -27.75 -17.44 -14.35
N LEU A 41 -27.52 -18.75 -14.23
CA LEU A 41 -27.14 -19.39 -12.96
C LEU A 41 -25.63 -19.64 -12.84
N TRP A 42 -25.03 -19.09 -11.79
CA TRP A 42 -23.61 -19.19 -11.45
C TRP A 42 -23.31 -20.20 -10.34
N ALA A 43 -24.08 -21.29 -10.30
CA ALA A 43 -23.99 -22.35 -9.30
C ALA A 43 -22.77 -23.28 -9.43
N ASP A 44 -22.06 -23.25 -10.56
CA ASP A 44 -20.79 -23.96 -10.75
C ASP A 44 -19.70 -23.02 -11.24
N ILE A 45 -18.54 -23.09 -10.59
CA ILE A 45 -17.34 -22.38 -11.01
C ILE A 45 -16.49 -23.34 -11.86
N ASN A 46 -16.76 -23.34 -13.16
CA ASN A 46 -15.90 -24.00 -14.13
C ASN A 46 -14.63 -23.13 -14.31
N ILE A 47 -13.67 -23.30 -13.41
CA ILE A 47 -12.48 -22.44 -13.29
C ILE A 47 -11.39 -22.91 -14.25
N PRO A 48 -10.82 -22.03 -15.10
CA PRO A 48 -9.63 -22.35 -15.88
C PRO A 48 -8.43 -22.66 -14.95
N PRO A 49 -7.64 -23.73 -15.21
CA PRO A 49 -6.46 -24.03 -14.42
C PRO A 49 -5.53 -22.81 -14.28
N GLY A 50 -5.18 -22.46 -13.03
CA GLY A 50 -4.33 -21.31 -12.70
C GLY A 50 -5.05 -20.11 -12.07
N MET A 51 -6.39 -20.05 -12.06
CA MET A 51 -7.15 -19.00 -11.35
C MET A 51 -7.50 -19.38 -9.91
N ILE A 52 -7.51 -18.39 -9.01
CA ILE A 52 -7.85 -18.56 -7.60
C ILE A 52 -9.38 -18.63 -7.42
N TRP A 53 -9.87 -19.76 -6.90
CA TRP A 53 -11.30 -20.07 -6.70
C TRP A 53 -12.07 -18.94 -5.99
N GLU A 54 -11.53 -18.44 -4.88
CA GLU A 54 -12.15 -17.41 -4.04
C GLU A 54 -12.33 -16.06 -4.78
N GLN A 55 -11.37 -15.68 -5.64
CA GLN A 55 -11.44 -14.44 -6.42
C GLN A 55 -12.54 -14.52 -7.50
N VAL A 56 -12.59 -15.65 -8.23
CA VAL A 56 -13.62 -15.87 -9.27
C VAL A 56 -15.02 -15.98 -8.66
N PHE A 57 -15.14 -16.57 -7.46
CA PHE A 57 -16.42 -16.62 -6.76
C PHE A 57 -16.86 -15.23 -6.26
N HIS A 58 -15.95 -14.46 -5.64
CA HIS A 58 -16.29 -13.12 -5.14
C HIS A 58 -16.69 -12.15 -6.24
N ALA A 59 -16.04 -12.16 -7.42
CA ALA A 59 -16.47 -11.34 -8.55
C ALA A 59 -17.93 -11.66 -8.98
N ARG A 60 -18.29 -12.95 -9.06
CA ARG A 60 -19.67 -13.38 -9.34
C ARG A 60 -20.65 -13.02 -8.22
N LEU A 61 -20.22 -13.07 -6.96
CA LEU A 61 -21.05 -12.68 -5.82
C LEU A 61 -21.28 -11.16 -5.77
N ASP A 62 -20.35 -10.35 -6.26
CA ASP A 62 -20.52 -8.89 -6.41
C ASP A 62 -21.33 -8.51 -7.65
N GLU A 63 -21.27 -9.27 -8.75
CA GLU A 63 -22.05 -9.02 -9.98
C GLU A 63 -23.51 -9.52 -9.92
N ALA A 64 -23.84 -10.45 -9.01
CA ALA A 64 -25.17 -11.07 -8.98
C ALA A 64 -26.28 -10.09 -8.57
N GLN A 65 -27.44 -10.19 -9.20
CA GLN A 65 -28.67 -9.48 -8.82
C GLN A 65 -29.54 -10.31 -7.86
N ILE A 66 -29.43 -11.65 -7.92
CA ILE A 66 -30.03 -12.58 -6.94
C ILE A 66 -28.92 -13.45 -6.33
N ILE A 67 -28.92 -13.60 -5.01
CA ILE A 67 -28.02 -14.47 -4.25
C ILE A 67 -28.86 -15.49 -3.48
N LEU A 68 -28.71 -16.76 -3.84
CA LEU A 68 -29.40 -17.89 -3.21
C LEU A 68 -28.50 -18.49 -2.13
N LEU A 69 -28.94 -18.46 -0.86
CA LEU A 69 -28.20 -19.07 0.25
C LEU A 69 -28.81 -20.44 0.56
N LEU A 70 -28.07 -21.53 0.36
CA LEU A 70 -28.57 -22.88 0.60
C LEU A 70 -28.38 -23.27 2.08
N VAL A 71 -29.38 -22.91 2.89
CA VAL A 71 -29.32 -23.02 4.35
C VAL A 71 -29.51 -24.47 4.81
N SER A 72 -28.47 -25.03 5.41
CA SER A 72 -28.44 -26.33 6.06
C SER A 72 -27.64 -26.24 7.37
N LYS A 73 -27.61 -27.32 8.14
CA LYS A 73 -26.68 -27.46 9.27
C LYS A 73 -25.20 -27.31 8.87
N SER A 74 -24.82 -27.70 7.65
CA SER A 74 -23.44 -27.55 7.15
C SER A 74 -23.15 -26.12 6.70
N PHE A 75 -24.13 -25.42 6.11
CA PHE A 75 -24.01 -24.00 5.77
C PHE A 75 -23.83 -23.13 7.02
N ILE A 76 -24.61 -23.38 8.06
CA ILE A 76 -24.53 -22.64 9.34
C ILE A 76 -23.26 -22.99 10.13
N ALA A 77 -22.75 -24.22 10.04
CA ALA A 77 -21.52 -24.65 10.71
C ALA A 77 -20.22 -24.36 9.92
N SER A 78 -20.30 -23.80 8.72
CA SER A 78 -19.15 -23.46 7.89
C SER A 78 -18.79 -21.99 8.07
N ASP A 79 -17.65 -21.72 8.72
CA ASP A 79 -17.14 -20.35 8.91
C ASP A 79 -17.03 -19.58 7.58
N TYR A 80 -16.68 -20.28 6.50
CA TYR A 80 -16.59 -19.68 5.17
C TYR A 80 -17.97 -19.24 4.66
N CYS A 81 -18.97 -20.13 4.71
CA CYS A 81 -20.33 -19.81 4.27
C CYS A 81 -20.98 -18.74 5.17
N TYR A 82 -20.83 -18.88 6.49
CA TYR A 82 -21.53 -18.06 7.48
C TYR A 82 -20.87 -16.68 7.70
N HIS A 83 -19.54 -16.61 7.78
CA HIS A 83 -18.83 -15.35 8.07
C HIS A 83 -18.29 -14.62 6.82
N LYS A 84 -18.01 -15.30 5.70
CA LYS A 84 -17.64 -14.63 4.43
C LYS A 84 -18.83 -14.49 3.48
N GLU A 85 -19.37 -15.60 2.97
CA GLU A 85 -20.35 -15.56 1.87
C GLU A 85 -21.65 -14.87 2.29
N MET A 86 -22.26 -15.33 3.39
CA MET A 86 -23.53 -14.82 3.91
C MET A 86 -23.42 -13.35 4.32
N GLN A 87 -22.36 -12.94 5.02
CA GLN A 87 -22.20 -11.54 5.44
C GLN A 87 -22.01 -10.60 4.25
N ARG A 88 -21.22 -11.00 3.24
CA ARG A 88 -21.04 -10.22 2.00
C ARG A 88 -22.36 -10.09 1.25
N ALA A 89 -23.11 -11.19 1.11
CA ALA A 89 -24.42 -11.21 0.47
C ALA A 89 -25.43 -10.30 1.20
N LEU A 90 -25.56 -10.43 2.53
CA LEU A 90 -26.44 -9.60 3.35
C LEU A 90 -26.05 -8.11 3.29
N GLY A 91 -24.75 -7.79 3.27
CA GLY A 91 -24.27 -6.43 3.09
C GLY A 91 -24.68 -5.83 1.73
N ARG A 92 -24.63 -6.61 0.64
CA ARG A 92 -25.16 -6.18 -0.68
C ARG A 92 -26.68 -5.99 -0.63
N HIS A 93 -27.41 -6.85 0.08
CA HIS A 93 -28.86 -6.73 0.25
C HIS A 93 -29.27 -5.47 1.01
N GLN A 94 -28.61 -5.17 2.13
CA GLN A 94 -28.87 -3.96 2.94
C GLN A 94 -28.61 -2.65 2.17
N ARG A 95 -27.75 -2.68 1.15
CA ARG A 95 -27.48 -1.54 0.25
C ARG A 95 -28.38 -1.50 -0.99
N GLY A 96 -29.28 -2.47 -1.16
CA GLY A 96 -30.16 -2.58 -2.34
C GLY A 96 -29.45 -3.01 -3.63
N GLU A 97 -28.25 -3.60 -3.52
CA GLU A 97 -27.43 -4.02 -4.67
C GLU A 97 -27.82 -5.42 -5.19
N ALA A 98 -28.42 -6.26 -4.35
CA ALA A 98 -28.86 -7.61 -4.68
C ALA A 98 -30.03 -8.08 -3.81
N TRP A 99 -30.77 -9.07 -4.29
CA TRP A 99 -31.80 -9.79 -3.54
C TRP A 99 -31.22 -11.07 -2.94
N VAL A 100 -31.14 -11.15 -1.61
CA VAL A 100 -30.72 -12.36 -0.90
C VAL A 100 -31.94 -13.20 -0.57
N ILE A 101 -31.94 -14.46 -1.01
CA ILE A 101 -33.04 -15.42 -0.81
C ILE A 101 -32.48 -16.64 -0.07
N PRO A 102 -32.78 -16.82 1.22
CA PRO A 102 -32.42 -18.05 1.94
C PRO A 102 -33.34 -19.19 1.50
N ILE A 103 -32.75 -20.33 1.12
CA ILE A 103 -33.44 -21.55 0.75
C ILE A 103 -33.15 -22.60 1.82
N ILE A 104 -34.15 -22.96 2.62
CA ILE A 104 -34.00 -23.88 3.75
C ILE A 104 -33.97 -25.32 3.22
N LEU A 105 -32.77 -25.90 3.09
CA LEU A 105 -32.58 -27.26 2.64
C LEU A 105 -32.95 -28.30 3.70
N ALA A 106 -32.53 -28.05 4.94
CA ALA A 106 -32.64 -29.00 6.05
C ALA A 106 -32.98 -28.31 7.39
N PRO A 107 -33.59 -29.03 8.35
CA PRO A 107 -33.84 -28.50 9.69
C PRO A 107 -32.54 -28.02 10.35
N VAL A 108 -32.52 -26.73 10.69
CA VAL A 108 -31.46 -26.02 11.42
C VAL A 108 -32.09 -24.77 12.04
N GLU A 109 -31.58 -24.30 13.18
CA GLU A 109 -32.05 -23.09 13.85
C GLU A 109 -31.45 -21.84 13.15
N TRP A 110 -32.06 -21.43 12.03
CA TRP A 110 -31.59 -20.29 11.22
C TRP A 110 -32.22 -18.95 11.65
N GLN A 111 -33.33 -18.99 12.38
CA GLN A 111 -34.11 -17.82 12.80
C GLN A 111 -33.37 -16.92 13.81
N ILE A 112 -32.45 -17.49 14.60
CA ILE A 112 -31.56 -16.77 15.51
C ILE A 112 -30.39 -16.07 14.79
N THR A 113 -30.19 -16.36 13.51
CA THR A 113 -29.12 -15.78 12.67
C THR A 113 -29.65 -14.54 11.94
N PRO A 114 -28.81 -13.72 11.29
CA PRO A 114 -29.26 -12.60 10.45
C PRO A 114 -30.26 -12.96 9.34
N LEU A 115 -30.37 -14.24 8.98
CA LEU A 115 -31.37 -14.75 8.03
C LEU A 115 -32.81 -14.68 8.56
N GLY A 116 -33.01 -14.64 9.89
CA GLY A 116 -34.32 -14.53 10.53
C GLY A 116 -35.11 -13.25 10.18
N ALA A 117 -34.43 -12.23 9.63
CA ALA A 117 -35.05 -11.00 9.16
C ALA A 117 -35.51 -11.04 7.69
N LEU A 118 -35.25 -12.13 6.96
CA LEU A 118 -35.58 -12.27 5.53
C LEU A 118 -36.75 -13.22 5.29
N GLN A 119 -37.49 -12.99 4.20
CA GLN A 119 -38.42 -13.98 3.68
C GLN A 119 -37.63 -15.13 3.02
N VAL A 120 -37.93 -16.36 3.42
CA VAL A 120 -37.22 -17.57 2.99
C VAL A 120 -38.07 -18.44 2.06
N LEU A 121 -37.42 -19.35 1.33
CA LEU A 121 -38.07 -20.40 0.55
C LEU A 121 -37.66 -21.80 1.08
N PRO A 122 -38.45 -22.87 0.90
CA PRO A 122 -39.84 -22.87 0.43
C PRO A 122 -40.78 -22.02 1.31
N GLU A 123 -41.97 -21.74 0.79
CA GLU A 123 -43.06 -21.12 1.57
C GLU A 123 -43.31 -21.87 2.89
N GLU A 124 -43.82 -21.14 3.89
CA GLU A 124 -43.92 -21.59 5.29
C GLU A 124 -42.57 -21.96 5.95
N ALA A 125 -41.44 -21.61 5.31
CA ALA A 125 -40.07 -21.96 5.71
C ALA A 125 -39.79 -23.47 5.87
N LYS A 126 -40.64 -24.32 5.27
CA LYS A 126 -40.61 -25.77 5.47
C LYS A 126 -39.39 -26.40 4.79
N PRO A 127 -38.41 -26.97 5.51
CA PRO A 127 -37.15 -27.41 4.93
C PRO A 127 -37.34 -28.48 3.86
N ILE A 128 -36.67 -28.34 2.70
CA ILE A 128 -36.87 -29.21 1.51
C ILE A 128 -36.80 -30.71 1.83
N THR A 129 -35.84 -31.13 2.66
CA THR A 129 -35.68 -32.53 3.10
C THR A 129 -36.83 -33.08 3.95
N THR A 130 -37.76 -32.25 4.43
CA THR A 130 -38.95 -32.65 5.20
C THR A 130 -40.24 -32.76 4.34
N TRP A 131 -40.17 -32.43 3.05
CA TRP A 131 -41.31 -32.59 2.15
C TRP A 131 -41.51 -34.05 1.75
N ARG A 132 -42.78 -34.49 1.69
CA ARG A 132 -43.14 -35.85 1.24
C ARG A 132 -42.68 -36.14 -0.20
N ASN A 133 -42.62 -35.10 -1.02
CA ASN A 133 -42.03 -35.10 -2.34
C ASN A 133 -41.06 -33.90 -2.45
N ARG A 134 -39.79 -34.16 -2.76
CA ARG A 134 -38.76 -33.11 -2.86
C ARG A 134 -38.89 -32.29 -4.14
N ASP A 135 -39.44 -32.85 -5.22
CA ASP A 135 -39.66 -32.10 -6.46
C ASP A 135 -40.77 -31.05 -6.28
N GLU A 136 -41.81 -31.32 -5.49
CA GLU A 136 -42.82 -30.32 -5.10
C GLU A 136 -42.20 -29.17 -4.31
N ALA A 137 -41.24 -29.46 -3.42
CA ALA A 137 -40.50 -28.45 -2.65
C ALA A 137 -39.63 -27.57 -3.56
N PHE A 138 -38.88 -28.16 -4.49
CA PHE A 138 -38.10 -27.38 -5.45
C PHE A 138 -38.99 -26.60 -6.43
N VAL A 139 -40.15 -27.12 -6.84
CA VAL A 139 -41.13 -26.38 -7.66
C VAL A 139 -41.69 -25.17 -6.90
N ASN A 140 -41.83 -25.26 -5.57
CA ASN A 140 -42.17 -24.10 -4.73
C ASN A 140 -41.05 -23.03 -4.77
N VAL A 141 -39.80 -23.44 -4.55
CA VAL A 141 -38.61 -22.56 -4.62
C VAL A 141 -38.48 -21.89 -6.00
N VAL A 142 -38.64 -22.63 -7.10
CA VAL A 142 -38.57 -22.11 -8.47
C VAL A 142 -39.68 -21.08 -8.76
N LYS A 143 -40.88 -21.25 -8.19
CA LYS A 143 -41.95 -20.24 -8.31
C LYS A 143 -41.57 -18.93 -7.63
N GLY A 144 -41.09 -18.99 -6.38
CA GLY A 144 -40.65 -17.80 -5.63
C GLY A 144 -39.53 -17.04 -6.33
N ILE A 145 -38.50 -17.75 -6.81
CA ILE A 145 -37.41 -17.15 -7.59
C ILE A 145 -37.92 -16.56 -8.91
N SER A 146 -38.86 -17.21 -9.60
CA SER A 146 -39.45 -16.66 -10.83
C SER A 146 -40.29 -15.41 -10.59
N GLN A 147 -40.93 -15.27 -9.42
CA GLN A 147 -41.62 -14.03 -9.05
C GLN A 147 -40.62 -12.89 -8.84
N ILE A 148 -39.63 -13.08 -7.97
CA ILE A 148 -38.64 -12.04 -7.62
C ILE A 148 -37.86 -11.58 -8.87
N ALA A 149 -37.42 -12.51 -9.73
CA ALA A 149 -36.75 -12.14 -10.99
C ALA A 149 -37.63 -11.32 -11.94
N ARG A 150 -38.97 -11.53 -11.94
CA ARG A 150 -39.91 -10.70 -12.73
C ARG A 150 -40.18 -9.35 -12.09
N GLU A 151 -40.05 -9.22 -10.78
CA GLU A 151 -40.19 -7.95 -10.06
C GLU A 151 -38.95 -7.07 -10.28
N ILE A 152 -37.74 -7.63 -10.23
CA ILE A 152 -36.50 -6.92 -10.60
C ILE A 152 -36.56 -6.39 -12.04
N LEU A 153 -36.91 -7.25 -13.02
CA LEU A 153 -37.03 -6.83 -14.43
C LEU A 153 -38.10 -5.74 -14.64
N ARG A 154 -39.18 -5.73 -13.84
CA ARG A 154 -40.18 -4.65 -13.87
C ARG A 154 -39.61 -3.35 -13.33
N GLU A 155 -38.88 -3.37 -12.22
CA GLU A 155 -38.24 -2.17 -11.68
C GLU A 155 -37.19 -1.60 -12.62
N GLU A 156 -36.33 -2.44 -13.22
CA GLU A 156 -35.34 -2.01 -14.22
C GLU A 156 -36.04 -1.35 -15.43
N THR A 157 -37.12 -1.96 -15.94
CA THR A 157 -37.92 -1.41 -17.06
C THR A 157 -38.61 -0.09 -16.71
N VAL A 158 -39.06 0.11 -15.46
CA VAL A 158 -39.70 1.35 -15.00
C VAL A 158 -38.67 2.45 -14.75
N ARG A 159 -37.48 2.12 -14.25
CA ARG A 159 -36.38 3.09 -14.04
C ARG A 159 -35.76 3.55 -15.36
N HIS A 160 -35.76 2.73 -16.41
CA HIS A 160 -35.27 3.08 -17.75
C HIS A 160 -36.32 2.73 -18.84
N PRO A 161 -37.30 3.60 -19.13
CA PRO A 161 -38.26 3.39 -20.21
C PRO A 161 -37.55 3.50 -21.57
N ALA A 162 -37.17 2.36 -22.14
CA ALA A 162 -36.55 2.29 -23.46
C ALA A 162 -37.47 2.88 -24.56
N LEU A 163 -36.88 3.67 -25.46
CA LEU A 163 -37.59 4.28 -26.59
C LEU A 163 -38.08 3.21 -27.56
N LEU A 164 -39.37 2.85 -27.47
CA LEU A 164 -40.01 2.01 -28.47
C LEU A 164 -40.17 2.78 -29.79
N PRO A 165 -39.79 2.21 -30.94
CA PRO A 165 -39.92 2.87 -32.24
C PRO A 165 -41.40 3.04 -32.62
N SER A 166 -41.76 4.22 -33.10
CA SER A 166 -43.10 4.51 -33.61
C SER A 166 -43.33 3.83 -34.96
N SER A 167 -44.46 3.11 -35.07
CA SER A 167 -44.91 2.56 -36.35
C SER A 167 -45.26 3.67 -37.35
N PRO A 168 -44.90 3.54 -38.65
CA PRO A 168 -45.05 4.62 -39.61
C PRO A 168 -46.47 4.74 -40.18
N SER A 169 -46.98 5.97 -40.25
CA SER A 169 -48.16 6.34 -41.03
C SER A 169 -47.79 7.26 -42.20
N SER A 170 -47.78 6.68 -43.40
CA SER A 170 -47.89 7.31 -44.73
C SER A 170 -47.41 8.77 -44.93
N GLN A 171 -46.38 8.94 -45.75
CA GLN A 171 -46.53 9.60 -47.06
C GLN A 171 -45.37 9.25 -48.01
N ALA A 172 -45.44 9.70 -49.27
CA ALA A 172 -44.68 9.13 -50.37
C ALA A 172 -43.69 10.12 -51.05
N THR A 173 -42.89 9.56 -51.95
CA THR A 173 -42.20 10.22 -53.08
C THR A 173 -41.04 11.20 -52.83
N THR A 174 -39.83 10.69 -53.17
CA THR A 174 -38.81 11.28 -54.08
C THR A 174 -37.78 12.33 -53.63
N SER A 175 -36.53 12.05 -54.07
CA SER A 175 -35.40 12.94 -54.43
C SER A 175 -34.50 13.59 -53.35
N SER A 176 -33.20 13.59 -53.67
CA SER A 176 -32.03 14.26 -53.08
C SER A 176 -31.69 15.55 -53.90
N PRO A 177 -30.54 16.28 -53.78
CA PRO A 177 -29.34 16.09 -52.92
C PRO A 177 -28.64 17.36 -52.27
N THR A 178 -28.13 17.19 -51.03
CA THR A 178 -26.84 17.76 -50.48
C THR A 178 -26.74 19.31 -50.16
N PRO A 179 -25.57 19.97 -49.86
CA PRO A 179 -25.32 20.77 -48.62
C PRO A 179 -24.99 22.30 -48.87
N PRO A 180 -24.29 23.13 -48.02
CA PRO A 180 -23.71 23.00 -46.66
C PRO A 180 -23.90 24.20 -45.65
N SER A 181 -23.16 24.21 -44.53
CA SER A 181 -23.07 25.18 -43.40
C SER A 181 -22.37 26.54 -43.72
N PRO A 182 -22.26 27.60 -42.84
CA PRO A 182 -21.39 27.57 -41.61
C PRO A 182 -21.55 28.64 -40.44
N HIS A 183 -20.70 28.50 -39.39
CA HIS A 183 -20.04 29.52 -38.50
C HIS A 183 -20.68 30.22 -37.26
N LEU A 184 -19.79 30.80 -36.41
CA LEU A 184 -19.90 31.32 -35.02
C LEU A 184 -19.33 32.77 -34.89
N PRO A 185 -19.52 33.51 -33.76
CA PRO A 185 -18.36 33.92 -32.91
C PRO A 185 -18.64 34.08 -31.37
N ASN A 186 -17.67 34.58 -30.57
CA ASN A 186 -17.65 34.60 -29.08
C ASN A 186 -17.05 35.93 -28.42
N PRO A 187 -16.37 36.05 -27.23
CA PRO A 187 -16.77 36.98 -26.13
C PRO A 187 -15.71 37.96 -25.51
N ALA A 188 -16.06 38.65 -24.40
CA ALA A 188 -15.24 39.56 -23.53
C ALA A 188 -15.95 39.80 -22.15
N ALA A 189 -15.44 40.36 -21.01
CA ALA A 189 -14.12 40.74 -20.42
C ALA A 189 -14.26 40.92 -18.86
N LEU A 190 -13.29 41.52 -18.11
CA LEU A 190 -13.23 41.48 -16.60
C LEU A 190 -12.44 42.65 -15.89
N ARG A 191 -12.67 42.85 -14.56
CA ARG A 191 -11.72 43.19 -13.43
C ARG A 191 -11.28 44.64 -13.01
N LYS A 192 -11.22 44.91 -11.67
CA LYS A 192 -10.12 45.52 -10.81
C LYS A 192 -10.63 46.03 -9.42
N GLY A 193 -9.83 46.37 -8.38
CA GLY A 193 -8.36 46.30 -8.09
C GLY A 193 -7.89 47.18 -6.88
N LEU A 194 -6.65 46.99 -6.33
CA LEU A 194 -5.79 47.83 -5.39
C LEU A 194 -4.60 46.92 -4.86
N GLN A 195 -3.40 47.27 -4.31
CA GLN A 195 -2.56 48.47 -3.97
C GLN A 195 -2.60 49.06 -2.52
N SER A 196 -1.51 49.53 -1.84
CA SER A 196 -0.02 49.32 -1.96
C SER A 196 0.87 50.07 -0.88
N SER A 197 1.98 49.45 -0.37
CA SER A 197 3.28 50.05 0.14
C SER A 197 3.38 50.87 1.48
N SER A 198 4.54 51.21 2.10
CA SER A 198 5.84 50.51 2.42
C SER A 198 6.88 51.39 3.21
N GLY A 199 7.84 50.80 3.98
CA GLY A 199 9.18 51.39 4.29
C GLY A 199 9.59 51.58 5.79
N LYS A 200 10.86 51.84 6.20
CA LYS A 200 12.23 51.65 5.60
C LYS A 200 13.35 52.05 6.62
N LEU A 201 14.47 51.30 6.80
CA LEU A 201 15.76 51.77 7.44
C LEU A 201 16.94 50.77 7.28
N SER A 202 18.21 51.16 7.53
CA SER A 202 19.39 50.35 7.13
C SER A 202 20.78 50.61 7.79
N ARG A 203 21.46 49.51 8.21
CA ARG A 203 22.88 49.10 7.99
C ARG A 203 24.11 50.03 8.30
N ARG A 204 24.95 49.63 9.29
CA ARG A 204 26.45 49.76 9.49
C ARG A 204 26.76 49.31 10.95
N THR A 205 27.86 48.68 11.40
CA THR A 205 29.34 48.63 11.14
C THR A 205 29.89 47.28 11.71
N LEU A 206 30.67 46.41 11.02
CA LEU A 206 32.17 46.19 11.03
C LEU A 206 32.81 46.02 12.45
N LEU A 207 33.79 45.15 12.77
CA LEU A 207 34.95 44.60 12.00
C LEU A 207 35.68 43.37 12.69
N ASN A 208 36.20 42.37 11.93
CA ASN A 208 37.44 41.51 12.13
C ASN A 208 37.69 40.58 13.38
N VAL A 209 38.53 39.50 13.41
CA VAL A 209 39.21 38.58 12.42
C VAL A 209 39.81 37.30 13.10
N LEU A 210 39.91 36.16 12.36
CA LEU A 210 40.75 34.89 12.45
C LEU A 210 41.67 34.60 13.69
N LYS A 211 41.98 33.35 14.11
CA LYS A 211 42.63 32.22 13.36
C LYS A 211 42.84 30.94 14.22
N TYR A 212 43.09 29.77 13.59
CA TYR A 212 43.34 28.41 14.16
C TYR A 212 42.12 27.75 14.87
N GLY A 213 41.92 26.41 14.88
CA GLY A 213 42.66 25.28 14.28
C GLY A 213 41.74 24.08 14.00
N ALA A 214 42.26 22.95 13.51
CA ALA A 214 41.45 21.84 12.96
C ALA A 214 40.85 20.88 14.02
N GLY A 215 39.68 20.31 13.71
CA GLY A 215 38.98 19.26 14.46
C GLY A 215 37.71 18.84 13.72
N ALA A 216 37.24 17.60 13.89
CA ALA A 216 36.13 17.03 13.12
C ALA A 216 34.97 16.56 14.01
N GLY A 217 33.76 16.55 13.44
CA GLY A 217 32.63 15.74 13.91
C GLY A 217 31.56 16.44 14.77
N ALA A 218 30.30 16.23 14.37
CA ALA A 218 29.04 16.45 15.11
C ALA A 218 28.68 17.87 15.60
N GLY A 219 27.37 18.17 15.62
CA GLY A 219 26.83 19.44 16.12
C GLY A 219 25.46 19.82 15.54
N PHE A 220 24.40 19.12 15.94
CA PHE A 220 23.01 19.53 15.68
C PHE A 220 22.48 20.37 16.86
N ALA A 221 21.63 21.36 16.56
CA ALA A 221 20.92 22.24 17.50
C ALA A 221 21.83 23.14 18.39
N LEU A 222 21.38 24.26 18.97
CA LEU A 222 20.03 24.78 19.15
C LEU A 222 20.05 26.32 19.25
N LEU A 223 19.22 27.04 18.47
CA LEU A 223 18.13 27.91 18.97
C LEU A 223 17.47 28.69 17.83
N ALA A 224 16.15 28.88 17.92
CA ALA A 224 15.39 29.74 17.03
C ALA A 224 15.23 31.16 17.62
N LEU A 225 14.97 32.15 16.75
CA LEU A 225 13.83 33.08 16.85
C LEU A 225 13.91 34.21 15.81
N LEU A 226 12.93 34.27 14.90
CA LEU A 226 11.98 35.39 14.76
C LEU A 226 11.22 35.33 13.42
N GLY A 227 9.91 35.57 13.48
CA GLY A 227 9.16 36.14 12.35
C GLY A 227 8.25 35.20 11.56
N ASP A 228 7.09 34.85 12.13
CA ASP A 228 5.97 34.32 11.35
C ASP A 228 5.56 35.26 10.21
N ARG A 229 5.40 34.68 9.01
CA ARG A 229 4.28 35.01 8.10
C ARG A 229 4.07 33.87 7.12
N ALA A 230 2.93 33.20 7.25
CA ALA A 230 2.57 32.07 6.40
C ALA A 230 2.47 32.47 4.92
N ILE A 231 3.18 31.73 4.07
CA ILE A 231 2.83 31.52 2.66
C ILE A 231 2.58 30.03 2.53
N GLY A 232 1.31 29.65 2.37
CA GLY A 232 0.91 28.24 2.28
C GLY A 232 1.35 27.63 0.95
N TYR A 233 2.50 26.98 0.94
CA TYR A 233 2.82 25.99 -0.07
C TYR A 233 2.24 24.65 0.35
N PHE A 234 1.29 24.13 -0.44
CA PHE A 234 1.02 22.69 -0.44
C PHE A 234 2.26 22.00 -1.02
N SER A 235 3.11 21.42 -0.17
CA SER A 235 4.14 20.50 -0.62
C SER A 235 3.44 19.24 -1.14
N HIS A 236 3.59 18.96 -2.43
CA HIS A 236 3.06 17.75 -3.04
C HIS A 236 3.94 16.57 -2.63
N LYS A 237 3.69 16.08 -1.42
CA LYS A 237 4.51 15.05 -0.76
C LYS A 237 4.51 13.77 -1.58
N TRP A 238 5.70 13.30 -1.94
CA TRP A 238 5.85 11.99 -2.59
C TRP A 238 5.68 10.89 -1.55
N THR A 239 5.08 9.78 -1.97
CA THR A 239 4.76 8.66 -1.07
C THR A 239 5.74 7.52 -1.36
N PRO A 240 6.66 7.19 -0.43
CA PRO A 240 7.42 5.96 -0.52
C PRO A 240 6.49 4.75 -0.64
N GLN A 241 6.70 3.92 -1.66
CA GLN A 241 5.98 2.66 -1.85
C GLN A 241 6.65 1.58 -1.00
N VAL A 242 6.52 1.82 0.30
CA VAL A 242 6.96 0.98 1.42
C VAL A 242 5.70 0.54 2.16
N SER A 243 5.76 -0.59 2.86
CA SER A 243 4.74 -1.02 3.82
C SER A 243 4.69 -0.11 5.06
N GLY A 244 4.25 1.14 4.87
CA GLY A 244 3.79 2.06 5.91
C GLY A 244 4.84 2.79 6.74
N ALA A 245 5.96 2.16 7.11
CA ALA A 245 6.86 2.68 8.14
C ALA A 245 8.34 2.83 7.71
N SER A 246 8.87 4.04 7.91
CA SER A 246 10.32 4.35 7.98
C SER A 246 10.69 5.02 9.31
N GLN A 247 9.76 5.02 10.26
CA GLN A 247 9.86 5.53 11.63
C GLN A 247 9.41 4.41 12.59
N PRO A 248 9.82 4.40 13.86
CA PRO A 248 9.41 3.35 14.79
C PRO A 248 7.89 3.30 14.93
N LEU A 249 7.34 2.08 14.86
CA LEU A 249 5.99 1.77 15.32
C LEU A 249 6.12 1.09 16.67
N LEU A 250 5.41 1.60 17.66
CA LEU A 250 5.55 1.21 19.07
C LEU A 250 4.32 0.47 19.59
N GLY A 251 3.14 0.73 19.00
CA GLY A 251 1.89 0.06 19.38
C GLY A 251 0.98 -0.22 18.19
N ILE A 252 0.10 -1.21 18.32
CA ILE A 252 -0.87 -1.64 17.29
C ILE A 252 -2.16 -2.20 17.91
N ALA A 253 -3.31 -1.82 17.37
CA ALA A 253 -4.63 -2.30 17.78
C ALA A 253 -5.50 -2.67 16.57
N CYS A 254 -6.54 -3.47 16.80
CA CYS A 254 -7.54 -3.81 15.78
C CYS A 254 -8.99 -3.54 16.25
N SER A 255 -9.88 -3.35 15.29
CA SER A 255 -11.33 -3.29 15.47
C SER A 255 -12.02 -3.93 14.27
N GLY A 256 -12.57 -5.14 14.46
CA GLY A 256 -13.11 -5.93 13.36
C GLY A 256 -12.04 -6.21 12.29
N THR A 257 -12.23 -5.66 11.08
CA THR A 257 -11.28 -5.77 9.97
C THR A 257 -10.23 -4.66 9.93
N GLN A 258 -10.34 -3.62 10.76
CA GLN A 258 -9.44 -2.46 10.70
C GLN A 258 -8.32 -2.55 11.73
N PHE A 259 -7.08 -2.43 11.26
CA PHE A 259 -5.89 -2.26 12.09
C PHE A 259 -5.47 -0.80 12.15
N VAL A 260 -4.88 -0.40 13.27
CA VAL A 260 -4.19 0.88 13.46
C VAL A 260 -2.84 0.60 14.12
N ALA A 261 -1.76 1.14 13.57
CA ALA A 261 -0.43 1.14 14.19
C ALA A 261 0.02 2.58 14.47
N VAL A 262 0.76 2.80 15.55
CA VAL A 262 1.14 4.12 16.07
C VAL A 262 2.63 4.21 16.42
N GLY A 263 3.15 5.43 16.35
CA GLY A 263 4.55 5.83 16.58
C GLY A 263 4.66 7.33 16.31
N ASP A 264 5.75 7.77 15.68
CA ASP A 264 5.91 9.13 15.09
C ASP A 264 4.85 9.45 14.01
N THR A 265 4.11 8.43 13.57
CA THR A 265 3.04 8.46 12.56
C THR A 265 1.91 7.53 12.96
N ILE A 266 0.73 7.70 12.37
CA ILE A 266 -0.39 6.77 12.53
C ILE A 266 -0.70 6.12 11.18
N LEU A 267 -0.79 4.80 11.16
CA LEU A 267 -1.07 3.99 9.98
C LEU A 267 -2.38 3.22 10.17
N THR A 268 -3.13 2.99 9.08
CA THR A 268 -4.29 2.08 9.09
C THR A 268 -4.17 0.99 8.04
N SER A 269 -4.67 -0.19 8.34
CA SER A 269 -4.85 -1.28 7.38
C SER A 269 -6.27 -1.88 7.48
N LEU A 270 -6.74 -2.56 6.43
CA LEU A 270 -7.99 -3.34 6.42
C LEU A 270 -7.75 -4.85 6.22
N ASP A 271 -6.49 -5.27 6.10
CA ASP A 271 -6.06 -6.62 5.72
C ASP A 271 -4.78 -7.08 6.44
N GLY A 272 -4.18 -6.22 7.27
CA GLY A 272 -2.89 -6.43 7.96
C GLY A 272 -1.66 -6.31 7.05
N ARG A 273 -1.84 -5.99 5.76
CA ARG A 273 -0.82 -6.06 4.71
C ARG A 273 -0.61 -4.73 4.00
N THR A 274 -1.70 -4.06 3.62
CA THR A 274 -1.68 -2.73 2.99
C THR A 274 -1.89 -1.66 4.06
N TRP A 275 -0.86 -0.84 4.30
CA TRP A 275 -0.82 0.15 5.37
C TRP A 275 -0.82 1.56 4.80
N LYS A 276 -1.77 2.39 5.24
CA LYS A 276 -1.97 3.77 4.76
C LYS A 276 -1.69 4.78 5.87
N PRO A 277 -0.74 5.72 5.71
CA PRO A 277 -0.49 6.76 6.70
C PRO A 277 -1.66 7.74 6.76
N GLN A 278 -1.92 8.27 7.95
CA GLN A 278 -2.99 9.24 8.21
C GLN A 278 -2.42 10.66 8.30
N ASN A 279 -3.16 11.65 7.78
CA ASN A 279 -2.71 13.04 7.71
C ASN A 279 -2.57 13.71 9.09
N SER A 280 -3.04 13.07 10.15
CA SER A 280 -2.72 13.43 11.54
C SER A 280 -1.34 12.93 11.93
N ARG A 281 -0.28 13.64 11.53
CA ARG A 281 0.98 13.61 12.30
C ARG A 281 0.68 14.19 13.69
N PRO A 282 0.84 13.43 14.79
CA PRO A 282 0.88 14.04 16.12
C PRO A 282 2.16 14.87 16.25
N SER A 283 2.21 15.78 17.21
CA SER A 283 3.44 16.52 17.56
C SER A 283 4.34 15.76 18.55
N TYR A 284 4.04 14.47 18.77
CA TYR A 284 4.54 13.64 19.86
C TYR A 284 4.51 12.16 19.43
N ASP A 285 5.52 11.39 19.82
CA ASP A 285 5.63 9.99 19.44
C ASP A 285 4.67 9.14 20.28
N LEU A 286 3.94 8.22 19.63
CA LEU A 286 2.87 7.43 20.25
C LEU A 286 3.35 6.02 20.58
N ASN A 287 3.33 5.68 21.86
CA ASN A 287 3.88 4.44 22.40
C ASN A 287 2.87 3.28 22.38
N GLY A 288 1.60 3.53 22.72
CA GLY A 288 0.59 2.48 22.90
C GLY A 288 -0.77 2.81 22.29
N ILE A 289 -1.59 1.80 22.03
CA ILE A 289 -2.95 1.96 21.46
C ILE A 289 -3.89 0.82 21.85
N ALA A 290 -5.13 1.17 22.22
CA ALA A 290 -6.22 0.24 22.48
C ALA A 290 -7.45 0.55 21.60
N CYS A 291 -8.41 -0.38 21.55
CA CYS A 291 -9.72 -0.14 20.94
C CYS A 291 -10.86 -0.71 21.79
N SER A 292 -11.96 0.05 21.90
CA SER A 292 -13.21 -0.40 22.54
C SER A 292 -14.14 -1.18 21.62
N GLY A 293 -13.71 -1.47 20.38
CA GLY A 293 -14.56 -1.93 19.28
C GLY A 293 -15.36 -0.80 18.59
N THR A 294 -15.48 0.38 19.21
CA THR A 294 -16.16 1.56 18.64
C THR A 294 -15.28 2.81 18.57
N GLN A 295 -14.12 2.81 19.26
CA GLN A 295 -13.17 3.91 19.26
C GLN A 295 -11.76 3.37 19.54
N PHE A 296 -10.79 3.77 18.71
CA PHE A 296 -9.37 3.63 18.97
C PHE A 296 -8.88 4.77 19.86
N VAL A 297 -7.98 4.46 20.79
CA VAL A 297 -7.33 5.41 21.70
C VAL A 297 -5.83 5.13 21.69
N ALA A 298 -5.05 6.10 21.22
CA ALA A 298 -3.59 6.05 21.20
C ALA A 298 -3.00 6.98 22.26
N VAL A 299 -1.87 6.59 22.85
CA VAL A 299 -1.19 7.30 23.95
C VAL A 299 0.31 7.44 23.69
N GLY A 300 0.98 8.46 24.24
CA GLY A 300 2.39 8.71 23.94
C GLY A 300 3.10 9.77 24.80
N TRP A 301 4.17 10.32 24.24
CA TRP A 301 5.04 11.34 24.84
C TRP A 301 4.31 12.65 25.17
N ASP A 302 4.87 13.43 26.11
CA ASP A 302 4.26 14.67 26.67
C ASP A 302 2.81 14.48 27.18
N GLY A 303 2.49 13.26 27.63
CA GLY A 303 1.13 12.90 28.04
C GLY A 303 0.11 12.89 26.90
N ALA A 304 0.54 12.76 25.64
CA ALA A 304 -0.35 12.77 24.49
C ALA A 304 -1.40 11.64 24.55
N ILE A 305 -2.66 11.99 24.25
CA ILE A 305 -3.75 11.04 24.00
C ILE A 305 -4.49 11.49 22.75
N LEU A 306 -4.76 10.57 21.82
CA LEU A 306 -5.59 10.82 20.65
C LEU A 306 -6.67 9.74 20.51
N THR A 307 -7.88 10.16 20.11
CA THR A 307 -9.02 9.27 19.85
C THR A 307 -9.39 9.27 18.39
N SER A 308 -9.79 8.13 17.83
CA SER A 308 -10.38 8.02 16.49
C SER A 308 -11.49 6.96 16.44
N PRO A 309 -12.69 7.26 15.91
CA PRO A 309 -13.75 6.26 15.72
C PRO A 309 -13.55 5.40 14.46
N ASP A 310 -12.71 5.84 13.53
CA ASP A 310 -12.55 5.31 12.18
C ASP A 310 -11.09 4.92 11.85
N GLY A 311 -10.21 4.94 12.86
CA GLY A 311 -8.75 4.78 12.76
C GLY A 311 -8.02 5.84 11.93
N ARG A 312 -8.74 6.77 11.27
CA ARG A 312 -8.22 7.69 10.24
C ARG A 312 -8.23 9.13 10.71
N THR A 313 -9.32 9.53 11.37
CA THR A 313 -9.59 10.89 11.83
C THR A 313 -9.29 10.99 13.32
N TRP A 314 -8.09 11.47 13.65
CA TRP A 314 -7.62 11.56 15.04
C TRP A 314 -7.91 12.92 15.67
N ARG A 315 -8.28 12.89 16.95
CA ARG A 315 -8.59 14.07 17.77
C ARG A 315 -7.82 14.00 19.07
N PRO A 316 -6.94 14.97 19.39
CA PRO A 316 -6.21 14.98 20.65
C PRO A 316 -7.16 15.20 21.84
N ARG A 317 -6.80 14.65 23.00
CA ARG A 317 -7.51 14.76 24.28
C ARG A 317 -6.57 15.28 25.36
N ASN A 318 -7.15 15.93 26.36
CA ASN A 318 -6.41 16.35 27.54
C ASN A 318 -6.28 15.17 28.51
N SER A 319 -5.06 14.72 28.75
CA SER A 319 -4.70 13.68 29.72
C SER A 319 -4.59 14.21 31.16
N GLY A 320 -4.33 15.51 31.32
CA GLY A 320 -4.02 16.14 32.61
C GLY A 320 -2.59 15.90 33.11
N THR A 321 -1.69 15.38 32.27
CA THR A 321 -0.28 15.10 32.61
C THR A 321 0.64 15.46 31.44
N SER A 322 1.93 15.66 31.71
CA SER A 322 3.01 15.76 30.71
C SER A 322 4.01 14.59 30.79
N TYR A 323 3.77 13.61 31.69
CA TYR A 323 4.55 12.37 31.68
C TYR A 323 4.17 11.51 30.48
N ALA A 324 5.16 10.92 29.81
CA ALA A 324 4.91 10.00 28.71
C ALA A 324 4.01 8.83 29.17
N LEU A 325 2.98 8.55 28.37
CA LEU A 325 2.13 7.38 28.50
C LEU A 325 2.71 6.30 27.59
N ASN A 326 2.93 5.11 28.15
CA ASN A 326 3.69 4.04 27.50
C ASN A 326 2.76 2.99 26.89
N ASP A 327 1.70 2.60 27.60
CA ASP A 327 0.75 1.57 27.15
C ASP A 327 -0.67 1.82 27.68
N ILE A 328 -1.66 1.15 27.08
CA ILE A 328 -3.09 1.32 27.34
C ILE A 328 -3.88 0.03 27.11
N ALA A 329 -4.68 -0.37 28.10
CA ALA A 329 -5.60 -1.50 28.02
C ALA A 329 -7.07 -1.07 27.99
N TRP A 330 -7.95 -1.92 27.44
CA TRP A 330 -9.42 -1.78 27.50
C TRP A 330 -10.05 -3.00 28.19
N SER A 331 -10.87 -2.79 29.22
CA SER A 331 -11.47 -3.87 30.01
C SER A 331 -12.73 -4.51 29.41
N GLY A 332 -13.30 -3.90 28.37
CA GLY A 332 -14.71 -4.08 28.00
C GLY A 332 -15.62 -2.96 28.50
N SER A 333 -15.18 -2.13 29.46
CA SER A 333 -15.94 -1.00 30.01
C SER A 333 -15.14 0.30 30.20
N GLN A 334 -13.80 0.22 30.25
CA GLN A 334 -12.93 1.31 30.64
C GLN A 334 -11.54 1.15 30.01
N PHE A 335 -10.99 2.28 29.53
CA PHE A 335 -9.58 2.41 29.17
C PHE A 335 -8.76 2.72 30.42
N VAL A 336 -7.59 2.11 30.52
CA VAL A 336 -6.56 2.39 31.54
C VAL A 336 -5.23 2.56 30.82
N ALA A 337 -4.63 3.74 30.93
CA ALA A 337 -3.32 4.07 30.37
C ALA A 337 -2.28 4.20 31.49
N VAL A 338 -1.07 3.70 31.25
CA VAL A 338 0.05 3.69 32.21
C VAL A 338 1.26 4.42 31.65
N GLY A 339 2.18 4.90 32.50
CA GLY A 339 3.34 5.64 32.02
C GLY A 339 4.38 6.06 33.05
N GLY A 340 5.17 7.06 32.68
CA GLY A 340 6.26 7.61 33.47
C GLY A 340 5.84 8.14 34.85
N ASN A 341 6.78 8.13 35.80
CA ASN A 341 6.57 8.55 37.19
C ASN A 341 5.37 7.87 37.88
N GLY A 342 5.13 6.59 37.59
CA GLY A 342 3.99 5.83 38.12
C GLY A 342 2.62 6.33 37.67
N THR A 343 2.53 7.06 36.55
CA THR A 343 1.26 7.61 36.03
C THR A 343 0.28 6.50 35.68
N ILE A 344 -0.95 6.59 36.18
CA ILE A 344 -2.10 5.80 35.73
C ILE A 344 -3.28 6.75 35.49
N LEU A 345 -3.86 6.69 34.29
CA LEU A 345 -5.06 7.45 33.90
C LEU A 345 -6.17 6.48 33.49
N THR A 346 -7.43 6.80 33.80
CA THR A 346 -8.58 6.01 33.33
C THR A 346 -9.67 6.84 32.69
N SER A 347 -10.41 6.21 31.76
CA SER A 347 -11.50 6.83 31.01
C SER A 347 -12.51 5.78 30.52
N SER A 348 -13.82 6.03 30.70
CA SER A 348 -14.87 5.15 30.16
C SER A 348 -15.34 5.53 28.74
N ASP A 349 -14.90 6.67 28.23
CA ASP A 349 -15.33 7.24 26.93
C ASP A 349 -14.16 7.50 25.94
N GLY A 350 -12.91 7.33 26.40
CA GLY A 350 -11.68 7.67 25.69
C GLY A 350 -11.36 9.18 25.65
N ILE A 351 -12.28 10.02 26.16
CA ILE A 351 -12.30 11.48 25.99
C ILE A 351 -11.98 12.18 27.30
N THR A 352 -12.58 11.70 28.38
CA THR A 352 -12.53 12.26 29.73
C THR A 352 -11.63 11.40 30.61
N TRP A 353 -10.44 11.90 30.92
CA TRP A 353 -9.41 11.17 31.66
C TRP A 353 -9.34 11.59 33.13
N ARG A 354 -9.06 10.62 34.00
CA ARG A 354 -8.94 10.82 35.45
C ARG A 354 -7.66 10.14 35.96
N PRO A 355 -6.73 10.86 36.60
CA PRO A 355 -5.57 10.24 37.22
C PRO A 355 -5.97 9.40 38.42
N GLN A 356 -5.29 8.28 38.63
CA GLN A 356 -5.46 7.37 39.76
C GLN A 356 -4.17 7.31 40.58
N ASN A 357 -4.28 6.97 41.87
CA ASN A 357 -3.11 6.75 42.70
C ASN A 357 -2.58 5.32 42.49
N SER A 358 -1.41 5.21 41.85
CA SER A 358 -0.69 3.94 41.65
C SER A 358 0.05 3.46 42.90
N GLY A 359 0.31 4.35 43.87
CA GLY A 359 1.14 4.07 45.05
C GLY A 359 2.64 3.97 44.78
N THR A 360 3.11 4.30 43.57
CA THR A 360 4.54 4.24 43.19
C THR A 360 4.93 5.44 42.32
N SER A 361 6.23 5.74 42.28
CA SER A 361 6.84 6.66 41.30
C SER A 361 7.62 5.93 40.20
N GLN A 362 7.73 4.59 40.25
CA GLN A 362 8.44 3.83 39.20
C GLN A 362 7.68 3.94 37.87
N PRO A 363 8.33 4.24 36.74
CA PRO A 363 7.70 4.20 35.42
C PRO A 363 7.09 2.84 35.12
N LEU A 364 5.84 2.85 34.65
CA LEU A 364 5.10 1.68 34.19
C LEU A 364 5.18 1.63 32.67
N PHE A 365 5.47 0.45 32.10
CA PHE A 365 5.73 0.27 30.68
C PHE A 365 4.63 -0.51 29.94
N GLY A 366 4.01 -1.52 30.57
CA GLY A 366 2.94 -2.33 29.96
C GLY A 366 1.76 -2.60 30.90
N ILE A 367 0.57 -2.85 30.34
CA ILE A 367 -0.66 -3.16 31.07
C ILE A 367 -1.55 -4.20 30.37
N ALA A 368 -1.96 -5.25 31.10
CA ALA A 368 -2.87 -6.29 30.62
C ALA A 368 -4.16 -6.37 31.46
N TRP A 369 -5.24 -6.88 30.85
CA TRP A 369 -6.53 -7.17 31.50
C TRP A 369 -6.92 -8.63 31.29
N SER A 370 -7.25 -9.35 32.38
CA SER A 370 -7.62 -10.78 32.34
C SER A 370 -9.09 -11.08 32.01
N GLY A 371 -9.95 -10.06 31.97
CA GLY A 371 -11.40 -10.20 32.15
C GLY A 371 -11.87 -9.99 33.60
N THR A 372 -10.96 -9.96 34.57
CA THR A 372 -11.28 -9.79 36.02
C THR A 372 -10.33 -8.87 36.78
N ARG A 373 -9.15 -8.55 36.23
CA ARG A 373 -8.09 -7.79 36.89
C ARG A 373 -7.16 -7.14 35.86
N PHE A 374 -6.78 -5.90 36.11
CA PHE A 374 -5.64 -5.24 35.48
C PHE A 374 -4.34 -5.63 36.18
N VAL A 375 -3.28 -5.81 35.40
CA VAL A 375 -1.90 -5.88 35.87
C VAL A 375 -1.09 -4.88 35.07
N ALA A 376 -0.42 -3.94 35.76
CA ALA A 376 0.55 -3.03 35.18
C ALA A 376 1.96 -3.41 35.64
N VAL A 377 2.94 -3.32 34.74
CA VAL A 377 4.35 -3.69 35.00
C VAL A 377 5.32 -2.56 34.64
N GLY A 378 6.51 -2.51 35.24
CA GLY A 378 7.45 -1.41 35.05
C GLY A 378 8.89 -1.64 35.53
N TRP A 379 9.61 -0.52 35.70
CA TRP A 379 11.00 -0.47 36.20
C TRP A 379 11.14 -1.17 37.57
N ASP A 380 12.26 -1.86 37.78
CA ASP A 380 12.69 -2.42 39.08
C ASP A 380 11.75 -3.51 39.62
N GLY A 381 11.17 -4.30 38.73
CA GLY A 381 10.20 -5.34 39.06
C GLY A 381 8.87 -4.79 39.58
N ALA A 382 8.55 -3.52 39.33
CA ALA A 382 7.28 -2.93 39.73
C ALA A 382 6.11 -3.68 39.07
N ILE A 383 5.23 -4.28 39.90
CA ILE A 383 3.97 -4.88 39.46
C ILE A 383 2.85 -4.32 40.32
N LEU A 384 1.78 -3.84 39.68
CA LEU A 384 0.57 -3.34 40.34
C LEU A 384 -0.65 -4.12 39.84
N THR A 385 -1.55 -4.51 40.75
CA THR A 385 -2.85 -5.11 40.39
C THR A 385 -4.01 -4.18 40.72
N SER A 386 -5.07 -4.24 39.93
CA SER A 386 -6.33 -3.55 40.22
C SER A 386 -7.54 -4.32 39.67
N PRO A 387 -8.64 -4.50 40.44
CA PRO A 387 -9.87 -5.11 39.92
C PRO A 387 -10.73 -4.14 39.09
N ASP A 388 -10.52 -2.83 39.27
CA ASP A 388 -11.42 -1.76 38.81
C ASP A 388 -10.69 -0.63 38.05
N GLY A 389 -9.36 -0.70 37.90
CA GLY A 389 -8.52 0.35 37.33
C GLY A 389 -8.34 1.58 38.23
N HIS A 390 -8.99 1.63 39.39
CA HIS A 390 -9.00 2.77 40.31
C HIS A 390 -8.18 2.49 41.58
N THR A 391 -8.35 1.31 42.17
CA THR A 391 -7.68 0.87 43.39
C THR A 391 -6.51 -0.02 43.04
N TRP A 392 -5.28 0.46 43.23
CA TRP A 392 -4.06 -0.26 42.85
C TRP A 392 -3.32 -0.82 44.07
N THR A 393 -2.90 -2.09 43.97
CA THR A 393 -2.12 -2.79 45.01
C THR A 393 -0.80 -3.26 44.42
N ALA A 394 0.33 -2.81 44.98
CA ALA A 394 1.65 -3.29 44.58
C ALA A 394 1.85 -4.78 44.95
N GLN A 395 2.53 -5.53 44.09
CA GLN A 395 2.85 -6.95 44.25
C GLN A 395 4.37 -7.16 44.23
N THR A 396 4.86 -8.21 44.90
CA THR A 396 6.29 -8.51 44.98
C THR A 396 6.63 -9.71 44.11
N ALA A 397 7.32 -9.48 42.99
CA ALA A 397 7.73 -10.53 42.05
C ALA A 397 8.89 -11.44 42.55
N GLY A 398 9.58 -11.05 43.63
CA GLY A 398 10.71 -11.78 44.20
C GLY A 398 12.05 -11.58 43.48
N ALA A 399 12.07 -10.88 42.34
CA ALA A 399 13.28 -10.51 41.60
C ALA A 399 13.14 -9.12 40.97
N SER A 400 14.22 -8.32 41.01
CA SER A 400 14.30 -6.98 40.42
C SER A 400 14.76 -7.08 38.96
N HIS A 401 13.80 -7.01 38.03
CA HIS A 401 14.04 -6.92 36.59
C HIS A 401 13.12 -5.83 36.01
N ASP A 402 13.59 -5.03 35.07
CA ASP A 402 12.75 -4.05 34.39
C ASP A 402 11.77 -4.78 33.47
N LEU A 403 10.47 -4.65 33.75
CA LEU A 403 9.40 -5.31 32.99
C LEU A 403 8.82 -4.32 31.98
N ILE A 404 8.82 -4.71 30.71
CA ILE A 404 8.60 -3.83 29.55
C ILE A 404 7.21 -4.06 28.95
N SER A 405 6.79 -5.32 28.76
CA SER A 405 5.50 -5.69 28.18
C SER A 405 4.86 -6.87 28.92
N ILE A 406 3.54 -7.02 28.79
CA ILE A 406 2.74 -8.04 29.49
C ILE A 406 1.53 -8.48 28.67
N ALA A 407 1.33 -9.80 28.56
CA ALA A 407 0.17 -10.41 27.91
C ALA A 407 -0.68 -11.25 28.87
N TRP A 408 -1.96 -11.43 28.54
CA TRP A 408 -2.86 -12.41 29.18
C TRP A 408 -3.17 -13.56 28.23
N SER A 409 -2.88 -14.80 28.64
CA SER A 409 -2.99 -16.00 27.80
C SER A 409 -4.37 -16.69 27.85
N GLY A 410 -5.41 -15.98 28.30
CA GLY A 410 -6.69 -16.58 28.68
C GLY A 410 -6.65 -17.39 29.99
N THR A 411 -5.47 -17.69 30.54
CA THR A 411 -5.28 -18.53 31.74
C THR A 411 -4.24 -18.00 32.73
N GLN A 412 -3.28 -17.20 32.29
CA GLN A 412 -2.29 -16.54 33.16
C GLN A 412 -1.79 -15.25 32.52
N PHE A 413 -1.24 -14.36 33.35
CA PHE A 413 -0.40 -13.25 32.92
C PHE A 413 1.01 -13.75 32.62
N VAL A 414 1.64 -13.15 31.60
CA VAL A 414 3.04 -13.36 31.24
C VAL A 414 3.67 -11.98 31.04
N ALA A 415 4.56 -11.59 31.95
CA ALA A 415 5.32 -10.35 31.88
C ALA A 415 6.75 -10.64 31.42
N ILE A 416 7.31 -9.74 30.61
CA ILE A 416 8.65 -9.86 30.04
C ILE A 416 9.45 -8.58 30.23
N GLY A 417 10.77 -8.69 30.25
CA GLY A 417 11.66 -7.53 30.18
C GLY A 417 13.09 -7.88 30.57
N GLY A 418 14.06 -7.17 29.98
CA GLY A 418 15.42 -7.70 29.88
C GLY A 418 15.38 -9.10 29.25
N SER A 419 16.13 -10.06 29.80
CA SER A 419 16.06 -11.48 29.41
C SER A 419 15.10 -12.32 30.28
N ALA A 420 14.32 -11.68 31.16
CA ALA A 420 13.44 -12.33 32.12
C ALA A 420 12.03 -12.55 31.57
N ILE A 421 11.41 -13.66 31.99
CA ILE A 421 9.99 -13.97 31.77
C ILE A 421 9.39 -14.36 33.12
N LEU A 422 8.27 -13.76 33.49
CA LEU A 422 7.55 -14.04 34.73
C LEU A 422 6.11 -14.43 34.40
N THR A 423 5.59 -15.50 35.01
CA THR A 423 4.19 -15.90 34.87
C THR A 423 3.42 -15.82 36.17
N SER A 424 2.11 -15.55 36.07
CA SER A 424 1.20 -15.53 37.22
C SER A 424 -0.25 -15.83 36.82
N PRO A 425 -0.90 -16.88 37.36
CA PRO A 425 -2.31 -17.15 37.10
C PRO A 425 -3.28 -16.05 37.59
N ASP A 426 -2.89 -15.27 38.61
CA ASP A 426 -3.74 -14.30 39.29
C ASP A 426 -3.19 -12.85 39.27
N GLY A 427 -1.97 -12.63 38.80
CA GLY A 427 -1.27 -11.34 38.82
C GLY A 427 -0.69 -10.96 40.20
N ILE A 428 -0.85 -11.82 41.22
CA ILE A 428 -0.35 -11.62 42.58
C ILE A 428 0.86 -12.52 42.83
N THR A 429 0.73 -13.81 42.52
CA THR A 429 1.75 -14.82 42.77
C THR A 429 2.56 -15.05 41.51
N TRP A 430 3.78 -14.52 41.46
CA TRP A 430 4.65 -14.58 40.27
C TRP A 430 5.71 -15.67 40.38
N THR A 431 6.04 -16.29 39.26
CA THR A 431 7.13 -17.26 39.14
C THR A 431 8.03 -16.87 37.97
N THR A 432 9.32 -16.68 38.22
CA THR A 432 10.32 -16.43 37.16
C THR A 432 10.56 -17.72 36.39
N GLN A 433 10.46 -17.66 35.07
CA GLN A 433 10.67 -18.77 34.16
C GLN A 433 12.03 -18.66 33.46
N ASN A 434 12.58 -19.80 33.02
CA ASN A 434 13.78 -19.80 32.20
C ASN A 434 13.38 -19.53 30.73
N SER A 435 13.82 -18.39 30.20
CA SER A 435 13.62 -18.00 28.80
C SER A 435 14.50 -18.77 27.81
N GLY A 436 15.54 -19.47 28.29
CA GLY A 436 16.50 -20.19 27.44
C GLY A 436 17.46 -19.30 26.66
N THR A 437 17.43 -17.97 26.85
CA THR A 437 18.25 -17.00 26.12
C THR A 437 18.75 -15.87 27.04
N SER A 438 19.84 -15.22 26.66
CA SER A 438 20.35 -13.99 27.30
C SER A 438 20.00 -12.72 26.51
N GLN A 439 19.22 -12.84 25.42
CA GLN A 439 18.78 -11.71 24.61
C GLN A 439 17.68 -10.91 25.32
N TYR A 440 17.57 -9.63 25.02
CA TYR A 440 16.53 -8.75 25.59
C TYR A 440 15.22 -8.83 24.80
N PHE A 441 14.12 -9.07 25.50
CA PHE A 441 12.75 -8.98 24.97
C PHE A 441 12.26 -7.54 24.98
N ASN A 442 11.48 -7.20 23.95
CA ASN A 442 10.86 -5.89 23.80
C ASN A 442 9.33 -5.98 23.91
N ASP A 443 8.70 -7.01 23.33
CA ASP A 443 7.23 -7.12 23.33
C ASP A 443 6.70 -8.58 23.25
N ILE A 444 5.43 -8.79 23.66
CA ILE A 444 4.78 -10.11 23.75
C ILE A 444 3.30 -10.08 23.32
N ALA A 445 2.93 -10.98 22.41
CA ALA A 445 1.56 -11.18 21.95
C ALA A 445 1.02 -12.57 22.33
N CYS A 446 -0.31 -12.75 22.30
CA CYS A 446 -0.93 -14.06 22.47
C CYS A 446 -2.04 -14.34 21.43
N SER A 447 -2.04 -15.56 20.91
CA SER A 447 -3.09 -16.16 20.09
C SER A 447 -3.76 -17.31 20.85
N GLY A 448 -4.82 -17.00 21.59
CA GLY A 448 -5.57 -17.97 22.40
C GLY A 448 -4.76 -18.55 23.56
N ARG A 449 -3.94 -19.56 23.31
CA ARG A 449 -2.96 -20.14 24.25
C ARG A 449 -1.50 -19.97 23.82
N LEU A 450 -1.25 -19.64 22.56
CA LEU A 450 0.11 -19.50 22.03
C LEU A 450 0.63 -18.09 22.33
N LEU A 451 1.60 -18.01 23.22
CA LEU A 451 2.37 -16.81 23.52
C LEU A 451 3.55 -16.70 22.56
N VAL A 452 3.84 -15.49 22.10
CA VAL A 452 5.03 -15.17 21.30
C VAL A 452 5.68 -13.92 21.86
N ALA A 453 6.94 -14.03 22.30
CA ALA A 453 7.76 -12.90 22.72
C ALA A 453 8.82 -12.60 21.64
N VAL A 454 9.08 -11.32 21.38
CA VAL A 454 10.07 -10.84 20.40
C VAL A 454 11.11 -9.94 21.04
N GLY A 455 12.30 -9.84 20.44
CA GLY A 455 13.39 -9.06 21.02
C GLY A 455 14.59 -8.77 20.12
N SER A 456 15.70 -8.44 20.77
CA SER A 456 16.98 -8.11 20.14
C SER A 456 17.62 -9.30 19.42
N ASN A 457 18.38 -9.01 18.35
CA ASN A 457 19.08 -10.01 17.53
C ASN A 457 18.14 -11.16 17.13
N ASP A 458 17.18 -10.89 16.24
CA ASP A 458 16.22 -11.84 15.65
C ASP A 458 15.38 -12.72 16.60
N THR A 459 15.49 -12.51 17.93
CA THR A 459 14.87 -13.34 18.96
C THR A 459 13.36 -13.41 18.82
N ILE A 460 12.85 -14.60 18.56
CA ILE A 460 11.43 -14.97 18.71
C ILE A 460 11.35 -16.23 19.57
N LEU A 461 10.59 -16.17 20.67
CA LEU A 461 10.28 -17.33 21.50
C LEU A 461 8.78 -17.60 21.50
N THR A 462 8.39 -18.87 21.38
CA THR A 462 7.01 -19.35 21.55
C THR A 462 6.83 -20.14 22.83
N SER A 463 5.65 -20.04 23.44
CA SER A 463 5.22 -20.97 24.49
C SER A 463 3.70 -21.21 24.45
N SER A 464 3.26 -22.41 24.80
CA SER A 464 1.84 -22.78 24.94
C SER A 464 1.38 -22.94 26.40
N ASP A 465 2.31 -22.85 27.34
CA ASP A 465 2.13 -23.02 28.79
C ASP A 465 2.73 -21.85 29.61
N GLY A 466 3.40 -20.90 28.96
CA GLY A 466 4.16 -19.77 29.55
C GLY A 466 5.43 -20.17 30.31
N ILE A 467 5.73 -21.47 30.42
CA ILE A 467 6.81 -22.04 31.24
C ILE A 467 7.91 -22.58 30.34
N THR A 468 7.51 -23.37 29.34
CA THR A 468 8.37 -23.99 28.35
C THR A 468 8.46 -23.08 27.14
N TRP A 469 9.61 -22.42 26.97
CA TRP A 469 9.87 -21.52 25.84
C TRP A 469 10.75 -22.21 24.78
N THR A 470 10.33 -22.11 23.52
CA THR A 470 11.07 -22.64 22.37
C THR A 470 11.47 -21.49 21.47
N ALA A 471 12.77 -21.36 21.18
CA ALA A 471 13.26 -20.40 20.22
C ALA A 471 12.85 -20.82 18.80
N GLN A 472 12.32 -19.86 18.04
CA GLN A 472 11.94 -20.05 16.65
C GLN A 472 12.98 -19.41 15.74
N ILE A 473 13.35 -20.12 14.67
CA ILE A 473 14.23 -19.56 13.65
C ILE A 473 13.39 -18.59 12.80
N SER A 474 13.94 -17.40 12.57
CA SER A 474 13.40 -16.46 11.58
C SER A 474 14.48 -16.14 10.55
N ASP A 475 14.10 -15.98 9.27
CA ASP A 475 15.03 -15.72 8.17
C ASP A 475 15.46 -14.23 8.13
N THR A 476 15.85 -13.68 9.28
CA THR A 476 16.25 -12.27 9.48
C THR A 476 17.35 -12.16 10.54
N SER A 477 18.05 -11.04 10.58
CA SER A 477 19.03 -10.70 11.62
C SER A 477 18.78 -9.33 12.26
N HIS A 478 17.56 -8.78 12.09
CA HIS A 478 17.18 -7.46 12.63
C HIS A 478 16.63 -7.56 14.06
N HIS A 479 16.72 -6.48 14.83
CA HIS A 479 16.10 -6.39 16.16
C HIS A 479 14.58 -6.18 16.03
N LEU A 480 13.78 -7.00 16.73
CA LEU A 480 12.33 -6.89 16.74
C LEU A 480 11.87 -6.06 17.94
N ALA A 481 10.96 -5.12 17.71
CA ALA A 481 10.55 -4.08 18.65
C ALA A 481 9.11 -4.24 19.15
N GLY A 482 8.21 -4.77 18.32
CA GLY A 482 6.78 -4.96 18.66
C GLY A 482 6.16 -6.17 17.96
N ILE A 483 5.11 -6.74 18.53
CA ILE A 483 4.38 -7.89 17.98
C ILE A 483 2.89 -7.83 18.33
N ALA A 484 2.02 -8.19 17.37
CA ALA A 484 0.60 -8.37 17.66
C ALA A 484 -0.03 -9.57 16.93
N TRP A 485 -1.10 -10.11 17.52
CA TRP A 485 -1.97 -11.10 16.91
C TRP A 485 -3.19 -10.42 16.27
N SER A 486 -3.44 -10.71 14.99
CA SER A 486 -4.50 -10.08 14.19
C SER A 486 -5.86 -10.79 14.25
N GLY A 487 -5.99 -11.85 15.06
CA GLY A 487 -7.10 -12.82 14.96
C GLY A 487 -6.82 -13.98 13.99
N THR A 488 -5.86 -13.84 13.07
CA THR A 488 -5.54 -14.86 12.03
C THR A 488 -4.05 -15.06 11.74
N GLN A 489 -3.20 -14.07 12.06
CA GLN A 489 -1.75 -14.14 11.93
C GLN A 489 -1.08 -13.25 13.00
N PHE A 490 0.12 -13.62 13.43
CA PHE A 490 1.03 -12.69 14.09
C PHE A 490 1.70 -11.79 13.05
N VAL A 491 1.93 -10.54 13.45
CA VAL A 491 2.80 -9.60 12.75
C VAL A 491 3.82 -9.09 13.76
N ALA A 492 5.11 -9.25 13.47
CA ALA A 492 6.20 -8.69 14.25
C ALA A 492 6.92 -7.61 13.44
N VAL A 493 7.30 -6.51 14.09
CA VAL A 493 7.95 -5.33 13.49
C VAL A 493 9.25 -5.00 14.22
N GLY A 494 10.22 -4.42 13.52
CA GLY A 494 11.56 -4.20 14.06
C GLY A 494 12.30 -2.99 13.47
N LEU A 495 13.55 -2.86 13.89
CA LEU A 495 14.49 -1.87 13.35
C LEU A 495 14.76 -2.11 11.86
N ASP A 496 15.31 -1.10 11.19
CA ASP A 496 15.59 -1.07 9.74
C ASP A 496 14.38 -1.31 8.83
N GLY A 497 13.15 -1.27 9.37
CA GLY A 497 11.92 -1.55 8.64
C GLY A 497 11.56 -3.04 8.54
N ALA A 498 12.16 -3.90 9.36
CA ALA A 498 11.87 -5.33 9.37
C ALA A 498 10.39 -5.62 9.71
N ILE A 499 9.73 -6.42 8.87
CA ILE A 499 8.37 -6.94 9.10
C ILE A 499 8.38 -8.45 8.88
N LEU A 500 7.84 -9.20 9.83
CA LEU A 500 7.65 -10.65 9.75
C LEU A 500 6.17 -10.98 9.95
N THR A 501 5.70 -12.04 9.29
CA THR A 501 4.36 -12.61 9.55
C THR A 501 4.43 -14.11 9.82
N SER A 502 3.54 -14.60 10.68
CA SER A 502 3.37 -16.03 10.95
C SER A 502 1.92 -16.36 11.29
N SER A 503 1.33 -17.37 10.66
CA SER A 503 -0.02 -17.86 11.00
C SER A 503 -0.05 -18.78 12.22
N ASP A 504 1.10 -19.33 12.61
CA ASP A 504 1.24 -20.40 13.61
C ASP A 504 2.23 -20.06 14.74
N GLY A 505 2.85 -18.87 14.70
CA GLY A 505 3.87 -18.39 15.65
C GLY A 505 5.23 -19.10 15.57
N THR A 506 5.39 -20.11 14.71
CA THR A 506 6.61 -20.93 14.59
C THR A 506 7.30 -20.75 13.24
N THR A 507 6.52 -20.70 12.15
CA THR A 507 6.97 -20.46 10.78
C THR A 507 6.91 -18.96 10.49
N TRP A 508 8.05 -18.27 10.58
CA TRP A 508 8.13 -16.83 10.34
C TRP A 508 8.60 -16.50 8.93
N LYS A 509 7.86 -15.64 8.24
CA LYS A 509 8.17 -15.21 6.88
C LYS A 509 8.49 -13.71 6.84
N PRO A 510 9.72 -13.30 6.51
CA PRO A 510 10.02 -11.89 6.26
C PRO A 510 9.17 -11.36 5.11
N GLN A 511 8.61 -10.18 5.29
CA GLN A 511 7.84 -9.46 4.28
C GLN A 511 8.77 -8.42 3.66
N VAL A 512 9.12 -8.61 2.39
CA VAL A 512 10.11 -7.80 1.68
C VAL A 512 9.41 -7.05 0.54
N SER A 513 9.79 -5.78 0.31
CA SER A 513 9.68 -5.22 -1.05
C SER A 513 10.55 -6.07 -1.98
N GLY A 514 10.04 -6.42 -3.17
CA GLY A 514 10.59 -7.51 -4.01
C GLY A 514 12.02 -7.35 -4.58
N ALA A 515 12.77 -6.34 -4.15
CA ALA A 515 14.19 -6.17 -4.43
C ALA A 515 14.91 -5.55 -3.22
N SER A 516 16.03 -6.15 -2.80
CA SER A 516 17.07 -5.48 -2.01
C SER A 516 18.12 -4.80 -2.90
N GLN A 517 18.17 -5.17 -4.17
CA GLN A 517 19.15 -4.72 -5.15
C GLN A 517 18.84 -3.30 -5.69
N PRO A 518 19.84 -2.52 -6.15
CA PRO A 518 19.61 -1.21 -6.75
C PRO A 518 18.77 -1.30 -8.03
N LEU A 519 17.69 -0.51 -8.09
CA LEU A 519 16.86 -0.31 -9.27
C LEU A 519 17.33 0.95 -10.01
N LEU A 520 17.55 0.84 -11.33
CA LEU A 520 18.24 1.84 -12.14
C LEU A 520 17.33 2.44 -13.23
N GLY A 521 16.54 1.60 -13.90
CA GLY A 521 15.61 2.00 -14.95
C GLY A 521 14.16 1.66 -14.63
N ILE A 522 13.22 2.44 -15.17
CA ILE A 522 11.78 2.16 -15.07
C ILE A 522 11.03 2.65 -16.32
N ALA A 523 10.08 1.86 -16.81
CA ALA A 523 9.15 2.21 -17.88
C ALA A 523 7.71 1.84 -17.51
N CYS A 524 6.72 2.37 -18.24
CA CYS A 524 5.30 2.06 -18.07
C CYS A 524 4.63 1.84 -19.44
N SER A 525 3.73 0.86 -19.54
CA SER A 525 2.88 0.63 -20.72
C SER A 525 1.55 1.38 -20.69
N GLY A 526 1.27 2.11 -19.60
CA GLY A 526 -0.06 2.65 -19.26
C GLY A 526 -0.94 1.68 -18.47
N THR A 527 -0.60 0.39 -18.42
CA THR A 527 -1.30 -0.65 -17.59
C THR A 527 -0.36 -1.45 -16.69
N GLN A 528 0.96 -1.29 -16.85
CA GLN A 528 1.98 -2.02 -16.12
C GLN A 528 3.28 -1.19 -16.10
N PHE A 529 3.86 -1.02 -14.91
CA PHE A 529 5.24 -0.60 -14.72
C PHE A 529 6.19 -1.79 -14.78
N VAL A 530 7.38 -1.55 -15.32
CA VAL A 530 8.51 -2.48 -15.28
C VAL A 530 9.73 -1.71 -14.78
N ALA A 531 10.32 -2.17 -13.67
CA ALA A 531 11.56 -1.63 -13.12
C ALA A 531 12.69 -2.64 -13.30
N VAL A 532 13.89 -2.15 -13.59
CA VAL A 532 15.07 -2.98 -13.90
C VAL A 532 16.29 -2.49 -13.12
N GLY A 533 17.21 -3.39 -12.78
CA GLY A 533 18.40 -3.06 -12.00
C GLY A 533 19.44 -4.18 -11.95
N PHE A 534 20.15 -4.29 -10.84
CA PHE A 534 21.09 -5.39 -10.59
C PHE A 534 20.34 -6.74 -10.52
N ASP A 535 20.57 -7.58 -11.53
CA ASP A 535 20.11 -8.97 -11.67
C ASP A 535 18.59 -9.18 -11.48
N THR A 536 17.82 -8.10 -11.62
CA THR A 536 16.43 -8.00 -11.16
C THR A 536 15.57 -7.27 -12.18
N ILE A 537 14.40 -7.85 -12.47
CA ILE A 537 13.27 -7.15 -13.11
C ILE A 537 12.05 -7.29 -12.19
N LEU A 538 11.38 -6.17 -11.91
CA LEU A 538 10.12 -6.14 -11.18
C LEU A 538 8.98 -5.66 -12.11
N THR A 539 7.78 -6.21 -11.94
CA THR A 539 6.56 -5.68 -12.58
C THR A 539 5.53 -5.24 -11.54
N SER A 540 4.74 -4.22 -11.87
CA SER A 540 3.61 -3.77 -11.04
C SER A 540 2.49 -3.18 -11.91
N PRO A 541 1.20 -3.51 -11.70
CA PRO A 541 0.12 -2.84 -12.41
C PRO A 541 -0.06 -1.36 -12.03
N ASP A 542 0.21 -1.04 -10.76
CA ASP A 542 -0.19 0.23 -10.12
C ASP A 542 0.95 0.98 -9.42
N GLY A 543 2.19 0.46 -9.46
CA GLY A 543 3.36 1.05 -8.83
C GLY A 543 3.46 0.82 -7.32
N SER A 544 2.46 0.18 -6.69
CA SER A 544 2.42 -0.11 -5.25
C SER A 544 2.76 -1.57 -4.92
N ALA A 545 2.21 -2.53 -5.70
CA ALA A 545 2.46 -3.96 -5.51
C ALA A 545 3.42 -4.50 -6.59
N TRP A 546 4.61 -4.94 -6.20
CA TRP A 546 5.68 -5.35 -7.13
C TRP A 546 5.97 -6.85 -7.08
N THR A 547 6.10 -7.47 -8.25
CA THR A 547 6.41 -8.90 -8.43
C THR A 547 7.74 -9.06 -9.16
N THR A 548 8.69 -9.75 -8.53
CA THR A 548 9.99 -10.11 -9.12
C THR A 548 9.80 -11.12 -10.25
N GLN A 549 10.49 -10.93 -11.38
CA GLN A 549 10.47 -11.82 -12.53
C GLN A 549 11.77 -12.61 -12.61
N THR A 550 11.70 -13.90 -12.93
CA THR A 550 12.91 -14.72 -13.17
C THR A 550 13.56 -14.31 -14.48
N VAL A 551 14.80 -13.82 -14.42
CA VAL A 551 15.58 -13.40 -15.58
C VAL A 551 16.72 -14.40 -15.83
N GLY A 552 17.00 -14.72 -17.10
CA GLY A 552 18.07 -15.65 -17.48
C GLY A 552 19.48 -15.04 -17.53
N THR A 553 19.77 -14.01 -16.73
CA THR A 553 21.05 -13.29 -16.73
C THR A 553 21.38 -12.72 -15.33
N LEU A 554 22.67 -12.58 -15.05
CA LEU A 554 23.23 -11.93 -13.85
C LEU A 554 24.01 -10.67 -14.27
N GLN A 555 23.42 -9.90 -15.19
CA GLN A 555 23.97 -8.62 -15.64
C GLN A 555 23.06 -7.47 -15.23
N THR A 556 23.69 -6.39 -14.78
CA THR A 556 23.02 -5.15 -14.39
C THR A 556 22.27 -4.53 -15.57
N LEU A 557 20.96 -4.32 -15.41
CA LEU A 557 20.11 -3.62 -16.36
C LEU A 557 20.03 -2.13 -15.98
N PHE A 558 20.41 -1.26 -16.92
CA PHE A 558 20.50 0.18 -16.70
C PHE A 558 19.30 0.93 -17.28
N GLY A 559 18.88 0.56 -18.50
CA GLY A 559 17.84 1.26 -19.26
C GLY A 559 16.68 0.36 -19.64
N ILE A 560 15.48 0.92 -19.75
CA ILE A 560 14.29 0.23 -20.27
C ILE A 560 13.38 1.22 -21.01
N ALA A 561 12.81 0.79 -22.14
CA ALA A 561 11.82 1.54 -22.91
C ALA A 561 10.63 0.66 -23.32
N PHE A 562 9.48 1.28 -23.57
CA PHE A 562 8.28 0.64 -24.13
C PHE A 562 7.94 1.26 -25.49
N SER A 563 7.62 0.45 -26.50
CA SER A 563 7.29 0.92 -27.87
C SER A 563 5.83 1.30 -28.09
N GLY A 564 4.94 0.95 -27.16
CA GLY A 564 3.50 0.80 -27.43
C GLY A 564 3.07 -0.66 -27.63
N THR A 565 4.02 -1.58 -27.86
CA THR A 565 3.75 -3.02 -28.09
C THR A 565 4.62 -3.96 -27.27
N GLN A 566 5.83 -3.55 -26.87
CA GLN A 566 6.76 -4.36 -26.08
C GLN A 566 7.71 -3.50 -25.25
N PHE A 567 8.22 -4.10 -24.18
CA PHE A 567 9.36 -3.60 -23.41
C PHE A 567 10.68 -4.11 -23.98
N VAL A 568 11.69 -3.26 -23.95
CA VAL A 568 13.09 -3.60 -24.22
C VAL A 568 13.95 -3.06 -23.09
N ALA A 569 14.65 -3.94 -22.39
CA ALA A 569 15.62 -3.61 -21.35
C ALA A 569 17.05 -3.81 -21.88
N VAL A 570 17.97 -2.93 -21.47
CA VAL A 570 19.38 -2.94 -21.87
C VAL A 570 20.29 -2.84 -20.65
N GLY A 571 21.43 -3.52 -20.70
CA GLY A 571 22.35 -3.62 -19.57
C GLY A 571 23.76 -4.03 -19.96
N GLY A 572 24.55 -4.42 -18.97
CA GLY A 572 25.85 -5.05 -19.18
C GLY A 572 26.82 -4.97 -18.00
N SER A 573 28.03 -5.46 -18.22
CA SER A 573 29.21 -5.24 -17.39
C SER A 573 30.46 -5.05 -18.27
N ALA A 574 31.52 -4.48 -17.70
CA ALA A 574 32.82 -4.35 -18.38
C ALA A 574 33.56 -5.69 -18.59
N ILE A 575 33.00 -6.81 -18.11
CA ILE A 575 33.63 -8.14 -18.13
C ILE A 575 32.89 -9.09 -19.07
N GLU A 576 31.56 -9.07 -19.04
CA GLU A 576 30.71 -9.97 -19.84
C GLU A 576 30.10 -9.32 -21.08
N GLY A 577 30.25 -8.00 -21.22
CA GLY A 577 29.66 -7.20 -22.28
C GLY A 577 28.24 -6.74 -21.96
N ASN A 578 27.40 -6.55 -22.98
CA ASN A 578 26.00 -6.13 -22.78
C ASN A 578 24.99 -7.28 -22.80
N VAL A 579 23.81 -6.96 -22.30
CA VAL A 579 22.59 -7.74 -22.48
C VAL A 579 21.50 -6.84 -23.08
N ILE A 580 20.69 -7.41 -23.96
CA ILE A 580 19.41 -6.85 -24.41
C ILE A 580 18.33 -7.89 -24.17
N LEU A 581 17.23 -7.50 -23.52
CA LEU A 581 16.09 -8.36 -23.21
C LEU A 581 14.81 -7.75 -23.80
N THR A 582 13.99 -8.57 -24.46
CA THR A 582 12.67 -8.20 -24.98
C THR A 582 11.53 -8.91 -24.25
N SER A 583 10.43 -8.21 -23.98
CA SER A 583 9.19 -8.80 -23.44
C SER A 583 7.94 -8.04 -23.91
N LEU A 584 6.91 -8.74 -24.36
CA LEU A 584 5.62 -8.12 -24.73
C LEU A 584 4.86 -7.50 -23.54
N GLY A 585 5.10 -7.99 -22.31
CA GLY A 585 4.28 -7.66 -21.13
C GLY A 585 5.04 -7.78 -19.81
N GLY A 586 6.33 -7.44 -19.81
CA GLY A 586 7.19 -7.32 -18.63
C GLY A 586 7.51 -8.61 -17.85
N ILE A 587 6.83 -9.72 -18.14
CA ILE A 587 6.87 -10.97 -17.36
C ILE A 587 7.89 -11.96 -17.95
N THR A 588 7.67 -12.42 -19.18
CA THR A 588 8.57 -13.37 -19.85
C THR A 588 9.58 -12.62 -20.72
N TRP A 589 10.87 -12.84 -20.48
CA TRP A 589 11.95 -12.13 -21.16
C TRP A 589 12.75 -13.06 -22.08
N THR A 590 13.21 -12.53 -23.20
CA THR A 590 14.05 -13.25 -24.16
C THR A 590 15.28 -12.42 -24.51
N THR A 591 16.47 -13.01 -24.36
CA THR A 591 17.75 -12.37 -24.65
C THR A 591 17.98 -12.25 -26.15
N GLN A 592 18.42 -11.08 -26.60
CA GLN A 592 18.68 -10.76 -28.01
C GLN A 592 20.17 -10.54 -28.25
N ASN A 593 20.63 -10.78 -29.49
CA ASN A 593 22.02 -10.50 -29.88
C ASN A 593 22.15 -9.04 -30.32
N SER A 594 23.02 -8.28 -29.65
CA SER A 594 23.27 -6.87 -29.89
C SER A 594 24.28 -6.57 -31.00
N GLY A 595 25.13 -7.55 -31.36
CA GLY A 595 26.24 -7.36 -32.28
C GLY A 595 27.42 -6.52 -31.74
N THR A 596 27.47 -6.24 -30.43
CA THR A 596 28.60 -5.52 -29.80
C THR A 596 28.89 -6.05 -28.39
N SER A 597 30.04 -5.68 -27.82
CA SER A 597 30.49 -6.08 -26.47
C SER A 597 30.50 -4.94 -25.44
N HIS A 598 30.21 -3.70 -25.83
CA HIS A 598 30.20 -2.56 -24.90
C HIS A 598 28.88 -2.50 -24.13
N ALA A 599 28.91 -2.16 -22.84
CA ALA A 599 27.72 -2.11 -21.98
C ALA A 599 26.75 -0.98 -22.40
N LEU A 600 25.45 -1.25 -22.34
CA LEU A 600 24.39 -0.32 -22.76
C LEU A 600 23.71 0.31 -21.53
N LEU A 601 23.56 1.63 -21.55
CA LEU A 601 23.11 2.42 -20.40
C LEU A 601 21.71 3.03 -20.61
N GLY A 602 21.43 3.54 -21.81
CA GLY A 602 20.19 4.23 -22.15
C GLY A 602 19.47 3.62 -23.36
N ILE A 603 18.15 3.71 -23.42
CA ILE A 603 17.34 3.28 -24.56
C ILE A 603 16.09 4.16 -24.72
N ALA A 604 15.74 4.46 -25.98
CA ALA A 604 14.48 5.12 -26.36
C ALA A 604 13.86 4.45 -27.59
N CYS A 605 12.58 4.72 -27.84
CA CYS A 605 11.86 4.28 -29.03
C CYS A 605 11.16 5.47 -29.70
N SER A 606 11.18 5.54 -31.03
CA SER A 606 10.41 6.50 -31.83
C SER A 606 8.95 6.09 -32.07
N GLY A 607 8.57 4.88 -31.63
CA GLY A 607 7.36 4.16 -32.05
C GLY A 607 7.57 3.26 -33.27
N SER A 608 8.66 3.44 -34.02
CA SER A 608 9.03 2.59 -35.18
C SER A 608 10.47 2.07 -35.15
N GLN A 609 11.29 2.54 -34.21
CA GLN A 609 12.71 2.23 -34.10
C GLN A 609 13.18 2.46 -32.65
N PHE A 610 13.84 1.46 -32.08
CA PHE A 610 14.63 1.57 -30.87
C PHE A 610 16.02 2.12 -31.18
N VAL A 611 16.53 2.94 -30.27
CA VAL A 611 17.92 3.38 -30.19
C VAL A 611 18.42 3.08 -28.78
N ALA A 612 19.44 2.23 -28.67
CA ALA A 612 20.17 1.97 -27.44
C ALA A 612 21.56 2.63 -27.49
N VAL A 613 22.02 3.19 -26.37
CA VAL A 613 23.29 3.91 -26.24
C VAL A 613 24.07 3.44 -25.02
N GLY A 614 25.40 3.53 -25.05
CA GLY A 614 26.25 3.05 -23.95
C GLY A 614 27.69 3.55 -23.96
N LEU A 615 28.56 2.77 -23.30
CA LEU A 615 30.00 3.05 -23.18
C LEU A 615 30.71 3.00 -24.54
N ASP A 616 31.87 3.67 -24.63
CA ASP A 616 32.73 3.69 -25.84
C ASP A 616 31.99 4.12 -27.14
N SER A 617 30.94 4.94 -27.00
CA SER A 617 30.01 5.32 -28.07
C SER A 617 29.34 4.15 -28.79
N ALA A 618 29.04 3.09 -28.06
CA ALA A 618 28.06 2.10 -28.49
C ALA A 618 26.72 2.79 -28.80
N ILE A 619 26.30 2.72 -30.07
CA ILE A 619 24.95 3.09 -30.50
C ILE A 619 24.41 1.94 -31.33
N LEU A 620 23.24 1.41 -30.96
CA LEU A 620 22.57 0.34 -31.67
C LEU A 620 21.16 0.79 -32.07
N THR A 621 20.76 0.48 -33.30
CA THR A 621 19.37 0.67 -33.78
C THR A 621 18.69 -0.66 -34.01
N SER A 622 17.39 -0.76 -33.71
CA SER A 622 16.56 -1.92 -34.06
C SER A 622 15.12 -1.50 -34.40
N PRO A 623 14.51 -2.01 -35.48
CA PRO A 623 13.10 -1.74 -35.79
C PRO A 623 12.12 -2.59 -34.96
N ASP A 624 12.58 -3.73 -34.44
CA ASP A 624 11.77 -4.82 -33.89
C ASP A 624 12.17 -5.18 -32.44
N GLY A 625 13.23 -4.60 -31.89
CA GLY A 625 13.84 -4.93 -30.59
C GLY A 625 14.66 -6.23 -30.60
N HIS A 626 14.64 -7.01 -31.69
CA HIS A 626 15.28 -8.32 -31.82
C HIS A 626 16.55 -8.25 -32.68
N THR A 627 16.45 -7.56 -33.82
CA THR A 627 17.50 -7.40 -34.82
C THR A 627 18.20 -6.06 -34.61
N TRP A 628 19.43 -6.08 -34.09
CA TRP A 628 20.20 -4.88 -33.79
C TRP A 628 21.28 -4.60 -34.84
N THR A 629 21.56 -3.32 -35.08
CA THR A 629 22.60 -2.87 -36.01
C THR A 629 23.37 -1.71 -35.39
N ALA A 630 24.69 -1.90 -35.23
CA ALA A 630 25.57 -0.89 -34.68
C ALA A 630 25.75 0.31 -35.63
N GLN A 631 25.84 1.49 -35.03
CA GLN A 631 26.02 2.79 -35.70
C GLN A 631 27.27 3.48 -35.13
N THR A 632 27.82 4.47 -35.83
CA THR A 632 29.05 5.16 -35.42
C THR A 632 28.80 6.65 -35.16
N ALA A 633 29.22 7.14 -33.99
CA ALA A 633 29.03 8.53 -33.55
C ALA A 633 30.05 9.53 -34.13
N GLY A 634 31.10 9.06 -34.82
CA GLY A 634 32.18 9.87 -35.39
C GLY A 634 33.23 10.39 -34.37
N ALA A 635 32.92 10.33 -33.07
CA ALA A 635 33.82 10.61 -31.94
C ALA A 635 33.47 9.66 -30.78
N SER A 636 34.36 9.53 -29.79
CA SER A 636 34.14 8.67 -28.62
C SER A 636 33.67 9.45 -27.39
N TYR A 637 32.57 8.98 -26.82
CA TYR A 637 31.88 9.45 -25.62
C TYR A 637 31.14 8.27 -24.96
N ASP A 638 31.13 8.21 -23.64
CA ASP A 638 30.20 7.34 -22.91
C ASP A 638 28.81 7.98 -22.90
N LEU A 639 27.80 7.26 -23.39
CA LEU A 639 26.43 7.77 -23.55
C LEU A 639 25.50 7.13 -22.52
N ASN A 640 24.93 7.96 -21.65
CA ASN A 640 24.16 7.54 -20.48
C ASN A 640 22.65 7.47 -20.75
N GLY A 641 22.14 8.31 -21.65
CA GLY A 641 20.71 8.47 -21.88
C GLY A 641 20.37 8.95 -23.29
N VAL A 642 19.14 8.69 -23.73
CA VAL A 642 18.64 9.10 -25.05
C VAL A 642 17.13 9.36 -24.98
N ALA A 643 16.64 10.36 -25.72
CA ALA A 643 15.22 10.68 -25.83
C ALA A 643 14.82 10.98 -27.30
N TRP A 644 13.53 10.80 -27.61
CA TRP A 644 12.92 11.10 -28.91
C TRP A 644 11.94 12.28 -28.78
N SER A 645 12.01 13.25 -29.71
CA SER A 645 11.12 14.45 -29.70
C SER A 645 9.83 14.30 -30.49
N GLY A 646 9.65 13.21 -31.23
CA GLY A 646 8.70 13.15 -32.36
C GLY A 646 9.35 13.48 -33.73
N SER A 647 10.61 13.95 -33.76
CA SER A 647 11.31 14.34 -34.98
C SER A 647 12.81 14.03 -35.02
N GLN A 648 13.46 13.85 -33.87
CA GLN A 648 14.86 13.45 -33.74
C GLN A 648 15.14 12.77 -32.40
N PHE A 649 16.16 11.91 -32.39
CA PHE A 649 16.81 11.43 -31.18
C PHE A 649 17.84 12.45 -30.69
N VAL A 650 17.96 12.57 -29.36
CA VAL A 650 19.05 13.26 -28.67
C VAL A 650 19.64 12.30 -27.66
N ALA A 651 20.94 12.00 -27.80
CA ALA A 651 21.71 11.21 -26.83
C ALA A 651 22.61 12.15 -26.01
N ILE A 652 22.82 11.79 -24.74
CA ILE A 652 23.57 12.56 -23.74
C ILE A 652 24.59 11.67 -23.02
N GLY A 653 25.65 12.25 -22.45
CA GLY A 653 26.72 11.44 -21.87
C GLY A 653 27.72 12.12 -20.95
N GLY A 654 28.83 11.41 -20.73
CA GLY A 654 30.00 11.89 -20.00
C GLY A 654 30.64 13.12 -20.65
N ASN A 655 31.42 13.87 -19.87
CA ASN A 655 32.09 15.11 -20.31
C ASN A 655 31.16 16.17 -20.94
N GLY A 656 29.85 16.13 -20.64
CA GLY A 656 28.84 17.00 -21.23
C GLY A 656 28.52 16.70 -22.70
N ALA A 657 28.76 15.47 -23.16
CA ALA A 657 28.48 15.05 -24.54
C ALA A 657 26.99 15.15 -24.88
N ILE A 658 26.67 15.67 -26.07
CA ILE A 658 25.33 15.68 -26.66
C ILE A 658 25.44 15.35 -28.16
N LEU A 659 24.64 14.40 -28.62
CA LEU A 659 24.55 13.99 -30.03
C LEU A 659 23.09 14.06 -30.50
N THR A 660 22.85 14.60 -31.70
CA THR A 660 21.52 14.63 -32.35
C THR A 660 21.47 13.70 -33.56
N SER A 661 20.37 12.99 -33.78
CA SER A 661 20.15 12.18 -34.99
C SER A 661 18.66 12.09 -35.38
N PRO A 662 18.26 12.43 -36.62
CA PRO A 662 16.89 12.24 -37.09
C PRO A 662 16.46 10.77 -37.25
N ASP A 663 17.43 9.87 -37.50
CA ASP A 663 17.20 8.47 -37.94
C ASP A 663 17.84 7.42 -37.01
N GLY A 664 18.48 7.85 -35.92
CA GLY A 664 19.25 7.00 -35.00
C GLY A 664 20.55 6.44 -35.58
N ARG A 665 20.90 6.76 -36.84
CA ARG A 665 22.05 6.21 -37.57
C ARG A 665 23.12 7.27 -37.79
N THR A 666 22.71 8.42 -38.31
CA THR A 666 23.61 9.55 -38.59
C THR A 666 23.58 10.51 -37.43
N TRP A 667 24.68 10.59 -36.66
CA TRP A 667 24.77 11.43 -35.47
C TRP A 667 25.60 12.69 -35.72
N THR A 668 25.30 13.76 -34.99
CA THR A 668 26.04 15.03 -35.04
C THR A 668 26.20 15.57 -33.63
N ALA A 669 27.45 15.83 -33.22
CA ALA A 669 27.76 16.39 -31.91
C ALA A 669 27.32 17.85 -31.79
N GLN A 670 26.82 18.23 -30.61
CA GLN A 670 26.32 19.57 -30.29
C GLN A 670 27.06 20.14 -29.08
N ALA A 671 27.20 21.47 -29.02
CA ALA A 671 27.83 22.14 -27.90
C ALA A 671 26.85 22.29 -26.73
N SER A 672 27.12 21.56 -25.63
CA SER A 672 26.32 21.61 -24.39
C SER A 672 26.62 22.83 -23.51
N GLY A 673 27.81 23.42 -23.66
CA GLY A 673 28.31 24.50 -22.79
C GLY A 673 28.80 24.04 -21.42
N THR A 674 28.91 22.72 -21.17
CA THR A 674 29.38 22.16 -19.89
C THR A 674 30.32 20.97 -20.11
N SER A 675 31.18 20.68 -19.12
CA SER A 675 31.95 19.44 -19.02
C SER A 675 31.39 18.45 -17.99
N GLN A 676 30.31 18.82 -17.29
CA GLN A 676 29.67 17.95 -16.30
C GLN A 676 28.98 16.76 -16.99
N PRO A 677 29.09 15.52 -16.47
CA PRO A 677 28.32 14.39 -16.96
C PRO A 677 26.80 14.64 -16.91
N LEU A 678 26.12 14.22 -17.98
CA LEU A 678 24.67 14.23 -18.11
C LEU A 678 24.15 12.79 -18.00
N PHE A 679 23.05 12.58 -17.27
CA PHE A 679 22.50 11.25 -16.98
C PHE A 679 21.07 11.09 -17.50
N GLY A 680 20.18 12.03 -17.17
CA GLY A 680 18.76 11.99 -17.57
C GLY A 680 18.42 12.97 -18.68
N ILE A 681 17.47 12.62 -19.55
CA ILE A 681 16.89 13.53 -20.56
C ILE A 681 15.40 13.23 -20.77
N ALA A 682 14.57 14.29 -20.84
CA ALA A 682 13.14 14.23 -21.12
C ALA A 682 12.73 15.31 -22.14
N TRP A 683 11.60 15.09 -22.83
CA TRP A 683 11.00 16.01 -23.80
C TRP A 683 9.56 16.34 -23.39
N SER A 684 9.20 17.63 -23.36
CA SER A 684 7.85 18.07 -22.95
C SER A 684 6.79 18.08 -24.05
N GLY A 685 7.18 17.83 -25.30
CA GLY A 685 6.43 18.25 -26.48
C GLY A 685 6.90 19.59 -27.07
N SER A 686 7.72 20.37 -26.36
CA SER A 686 8.24 21.67 -26.82
C SER A 686 9.68 22.01 -26.38
N GLN A 687 10.23 21.33 -25.38
CA GLN A 687 11.56 21.57 -24.82
C GLN A 687 12.15 20.26 -24.29
N PHE A 688 13.43 20.01 -24.60
CA PHE A 688 14.26 19.05 -23.90
C PHE A 688 14.74 19.64 -22.58
N VAL A 689 14.72 18.82 -21.53
CA VAL A 689 15.46 19.03 -20.28
C VAL A 689 16.42 17.87 -20.10
N THR A 690 17.69 18.15 -19.84
CA THR A 690 18.67 17.15 -19.39
C THR A 690 19.24 17.52 -18.03
N VAL A 691 19.55 16.50 -17.22
CA VAL A 691 20.02 16.60 -15.84
C VAL A 691 21.27 15.75 -15.62
N GLY A 692 22.14 16.15 -14.68
CA GLY A 692 23.42 15.50 -14.43
C GLY A 692 24.08 15.88 -13.10
N SER A 693 25.38 15.60 -12.96
CA SER A 693 26.12 15.66 -11.68
C SER A 693 26.03 16.98 -10.90
N ASN A 694 25.90 18.11 -11.61
CA ASN A 694 25.52 19.43 -11.09
C ASN A 694 25.00 20.31 -12.24
N ALA A 695 24.24 19.70 -13.17
CA ALA A 695 23.85 20.33 -14.43
C ALA A 695 22.35 20.16 -14.67
N ILE A 696 21.71 21.23 -15.10
CA ILE A 696 20.40 21.19 -15.76
C ILE A 696 20.52 22.05 -17.02
N LEU A 697 20.24 21.48 -18.20
CA LEU A 697 20.26 22.21 -19.47
C LEU A 697 18.89 22.10 -20.15
N THR A 698 18.44 23.18 -20.77
CA THR A 698 17.22 23.24 -21.58
C THR A 698 17.54 23.52 -23.05
N SER A 699 16.84 22.86 -23.97
CA SER A 699 16.93 23.14 -25.41
C SER A 699 15.59 22.94 -26.13
N PRO A 700 15.16 23.84 -27.04
CA PRO A 700 13.97 23.62 -27.87
C PRO A 700 14.25 22.71 -29.09
N ASP A 701 15.50 22.58 -29.50
CA ASP A 701 15.91 22.04 -30.81
C ASP A 701 16.98 20.93 -30.73
N GLY A 702 17.41 20.56 -29.52
CA GLY A 702 18.48 19.58 -29.27
C GLY A 702 19.90 20.06 -29.61
N ARG A 703 20.06 21.27 -30.15
CA ARG A 703 21.31 21.83 -30.68
C ARG A 703 21.78 23.02 -29.87
N THR A 704 20.86 23.93 -29.56
CA THR A 704 21.10 25.14 -28.77
C THR A 704 20.73 24.88 -27.32
N TRP A 705 21.73 24.79 -26.44
CA TRP A 705 21.53 24.47 -25.01
C TRP A 705 21.75 25.70 -24.11
N THR A 706 20.90 25.84 -23.09
CA THR A 706 20.99 26.89 -22.07
C THR A 706 21.01 26.25 -20.69
N ALA A 707 22.02 26.57 -19.88
CA ALA A 707 22.14 26.10 -18.51
C ALA A 707 21.13 26.79 -17.57
N GLN A 708 20.59 26.04 -16.63
CA GLN A 708 19.63 26.48 -15.61
C GLN A 708 20.20 26.23 -14.21
N THR A 709 19.62 26.86 -13.17
CA THR A 709 20.15 26.80 -11.81
C THR A 709 19.07 26.40 -10.80
N ALA A 710 19.27 25.26 -10.13
CA ALA A 710 18.30 24.70 -9.17
C ALA A 710 18.37 25.32 -7.74
N GLY A 711 19.12 26.40 -7.55
CA GLY A 711 19.30 27.07 -6.24
C GLY A 711 20.25 26.38 -5.26
N ALA A 712 20.49 25.07 -5.41
CA ALA A 712 21.52 24.32 -4.67
C ALA A 712 22.11 23.19 -5.53
N SER A 713 23.24 22.65 -5.08
CA SER A 713 24.04 21.63 -5.78
C SER A 713 23.49 20.22 -5.54
N TYR A 714 22.89 19.61 -6.57
CA TYR A 714 22.35 18.26 -6.52
C TYR A 714 22.83 17.45 -7.74
N GLY A 715 23.33 16.23 -7.48
CA GLY A 715 23.54 15.24 -8.53
C GLY A 715 22.19 14.62 -8.91
N LEU A 716 21.73 14.92 -10.13
CA LEU A 716 20.44 14.47 -10.66
C LEU A 716 20.66 13.38 -11.71
N ASN A 717 19.96 12.27 -11.55
CA ASN A 717 20.18 11.03 -12.32
C ASN A 717 19.10 10.82 -13.38
N GLY A 718 17.82 11.09 -13.03
CA GLY A 718 16.68 10.88 -13.91
C GLY A 718 15.77 12.10 -14.00
N VAL A 719 15.03 12.24 -15.11
CA VAL A 719 14.01 13.28 -15.31
C VAL A 719 12.87 12.75 -16.19
N ALA A 720 11.62 13.11 -15.86
CA ALA A 720 10.42 12.76 -16.60
C ALA A 720 9.45 13.95 -16.72
N TRP A 721 8.43 13.83 -17.59
CA TRP A 721 7.42 14.85 -17.87
C TRP A 721 6.01 14.26 -17.81
N SER A 722 5.06 14.93 -17.15
CA SER A 722 3.67 14.47 -16.99
C SER A 722 2.69 14.88 -18.09
N GLY A 723 3.09 15.80 -18.98
CA GLY A 723 2.17 16.63 -19.76
C GLY A 723 1.93 18.02 -19.16
N SER A 724 2.32 18.25 -17.90
CA SER A 724 2.16 19.55 -17.20
C SER A 724 3.38 19.99 -16.38
N GLN A 725 4.25 19.08 -15.96
CA GLN A 725 5.41 19.36 -15.11
C GLN A 725 6.55 18.38 -15.35
N PHE A 726 7.79 18.87 -15.28
CA PHE A 726 9.00 18.06 -15.16
C PHE A 726 9.22 17.66 -13.70
N VAL A 727 9.67 16.43 -13.50
CA VAL A 727 10.21 15.95 -12.23
C VAL A 727 11.60 15.40 -12.48
N ALA A 728 12.59 15.87 -11.72
CA ALA A 728 13.95 15.34 -11.71
C ALA A 728 14.25 14.68 -10.37
N VAL A 729 15.00 13.58 -10.38
CA VAL A 729 15.33 12.76 -9.21
C VAL A 729 16.84 12.51 -9.13
N GLY A 730 17.38 12.33 -7.92
CA GLY A 730 18.82 12.18 -7.76
C GLY A 730 19.31 11.71 -6.38
N GLY A 731 20.57 12.03 -6.08
CA GLY A 731 21.24 11.66 -4.83
C GLY A 731 20.56 12.22 -3.58
N ASN A 732 20.80 11.59 -2.43
CA ASN A 732 20.23 11.97 -1.12
C ASN A 732 18.69 12.07 -1.13
N GLY A 733 18.00 11.21 -1.90
CA GLY A 733 16.55 11.24 -2.07
C GLY A 733 16.00 12.51 -2.74
N THR A 734 16.83 13.28 -3.44
CA THR A 734 16.42 14.57 -4.04
C THR A 734 15.31 14.38 -5.06
N ILE A 735 14.22 15.13 -4.91
CA ILE A 735 13.17 15.31 -5.92
C ILE A 735 13.01 16.81 -6.19
N LEU A 736 13.13 17.22 -7.44
CA LEU A 736 12.85 18.59 -7.90
C LEU A 736 11.69 18.59 -8.90
N THR A 737 10.85 19.61 -8.84
CA THR A 737 9.69 19.82 -9.73
C THR A 737 9.84 21.13 -10.49
N SER A 738 9.45 21.18 -11.76
CA SER A 738 9.48 22.41 -12.57
C SER A 738 8.44 22.40 -13.69
N PRO A 739 7.60 23.44 -13.86
CA PRO A 739 6.65 23.53 -14.97
C PRO A 739 7.31 23.90 -16.31
N ASP A 740 8.53 24.48 -16.29
CA ASP A 740 9.20 25.08 -17.45
C ASP A 740 10.62 24.55 -17.71
N GLY A 741 11.15 23.68 -16.84
CA GLY A 741 12.51 23.16 -16.88
C GLY A 741 13.58 24.15 -16.37
N ARG A 742 13.19 25.34 -15.92
CA ARG A 742 14.08 26.46 -15.54
C ARG A 742 13.96 26.79 -14.07
N THR A 743 12.72 26.93 -13.61
CA THR A 743 12.38 27.26 -12.22
C THR A 743 12.08 25.97 -11.47
N TRP A 744 13.01 25.55 -10.62
CA TRP A 744 12.91 24.27 -9.88
C TRP A 744 12.53 24.48 -8.42
N THR A 745 11.61 23.66 -7.92
CA THR A 745 11.17 23.62 -6.52
C THR A 745 11.43 22.22 -5.97
N ALA A 746 12.19 22.13 -4.89
CA ALA A 746 12.44 20.87 -4.19
C ALA A 746 11.16 20.34 -3.52
N GLN A 747 10.94 19.02 -3.59
CA GLN A 747 9.84 18.33 -2.92
C GLN A 747 10.38 17.41 -1.82
N ILE A 748 9.51 17.07 -0.87
CA ILE A 748 9.83 16.16 0.22
C ILE A 748 9.56 14.71 -0.24
N SER A 749 10.57 13.87 -0.12
CA SER A 749 10.58 12.46 -0.54
C SER A 749 10.55 11.44 0.62
N ASP A 750 10.72 11.90 1.86
CA ASP A 750 10.85 11.09 3.09
C ASP A 750 11.93 9.96 3.01
N THR A 751 12.90 10.06 2.08
CA THR A 751 14.04 9.12 1.97
C THR A 751 15.37 9.87 1.77
N SER A 752 16.47 9.25 2.19
CA SER A 752 17.85 9.68 1.90
C SER A 752 18.52 8.83 0.80
N GLN A 753 17.88 7.77 0.32
CA GLN A 753 18.47 6.87 -0.68
C GLN A 753 18.60 7.55 -2.05
N PRO A 754 19.71 7.36 -2.80
CA PRO A 754 19.84 7.86 -4.15
C PRO A 754 18.76 7.30 -5.09
N LEU A 755 18.04 8.20 -5.75
CA LEU A 755 17.08 7.86 -6.81
C LEU A 755 17.79 7.86 -8.16
N ALA A 756 17.50 6.88 -9.00
CA ALA A 756 18.16 6.65 -10.29
C ALA A 756 17.20 6.90 -11.47
N GLY A 757 16.06 6.20 -11.49
CA GLY A 757 15.08 6.25 -12.59
C GLY A 757 13.76 6.93 -12.18
N ILE A 758 13.02 7.44 -13.16
CA ILE A 758 11.67 7.98 -12.98
C ILE A 758 10.84 7.84 -14.27
N ALA A 759 9.58 7.43 -14.13
CA ALA A 759 8.60 7.32 -15.22
C ALA A 759 7.26 7.98 -14.86
N TRP A 760 6.48 8.33 -15.88
CA TRP A 760 5.09 8.81 -15.75
C TRP A 760 4.12 7.78 -16.36
N SER A 761 2.97 7.55 -15.74
CA SER A 761 1.97 6.57 -16.19
C SER A 761 0.78 7.14 -16.96
N GLY A 762 0.64 8.48 -17.00
CA GLY A 762 -0.61 9.16 -17.37
C GLY A 762 -1.42 9.64 -16.17
N THR A 763 -1.17 9.12 -14.97
CA THR A 763 -1.89 9.48 -13.73
C THR A 763 -0.96 9.85 -12.57
N GLN A 764 0.17 9.14 -12.42
CA GLN A 764 1.16 9.36 -11.37
C GLN A 764 2.57 9.19 -11.94
N PHE A 765 3.57 9.75 -11.24
CA PHE A 765 4.96 9.38 -11.43
C PHE A 765 5.33 8.20 -10.53
N VAL A 766 6.30 7.41 -10.96
CA VAL A 766 7.03 6.45 -10.11
C VAL A 766 8.53 6.70 -10.27
N ALA A 767 9.24 6.87 -9.16
CA ALA A 767 10.69 6.96 -9.09
C ALA A 767 11.28 5.70 -8.43
N VAL A 768 12.46 5.25 -8.88
CA VAL A 768 13.16 4.06 -8.38
C VAL A 768 14.61 4.38 -8.05
N GLY A 769 15.24 3.61 -7.15
CA GLY A 769 16.61 3.87 -6.72
C GLY A 769 17.31 2.73 -5.97
N TYR A 770 18.33 3.11 -5.22
CA TYR A 770 19.20 2.21 -4.47
C TYR A 770 18.46 1.50 -3.33
N ASN A 771 18.97 0.34 -2.91
CA ASN A 771 18.37 -0.53 -1.89
C ASN A 771 16.88 -0.85 -2.14
N GLY A 772 16.50 -1.06 -3.40
CA GLY A 772 15.11 -1.32 -3.80
C GLY A 772 14.13 -0.16 -3.58
N THR A 773 14.60 1.08 -3.40
CA THR A 773 13.72 2.25 -3.12
C THR A 773 12.75 2.50 -4.27
N ILE A 774 11.46 2.65 -3.97
CA ILE A 774 10.41 3.05 -4.91
C ILE A 774 9.52 4.14 -4.28
N LEU A 775 9.20 5.21 -5.02
CA LEU A 775 8.34 6.33 -4.59
C LEU A 775 7.28 6.63 -5.66
N THR A 776 6.07 7.05 -5.28
CA THR A 776 5.06 7.63 -6.20
C THR A 776 4.82 9.11 -5.94
N SER A 777 4.31 9.83 -6.96
CA SER A 777 3.68 11.13 -6.74
C SER A 777 2.31 10.98 -6.05
N PRO A 778 1.80 12.04 -5.39
CA PRO A 778 0.40 12.14 -4.99
C PRO A 778 -0.51 12.47 -6.18
#